data_AF-A0A8H5HJ57-F1
#
_entry.id   AF-A0A8H5HJ57-F1
#
_cell.length_a   1.000
_cell.length_b   1.000
_cell.length_c   1.000
_cell.angle_alpha   90.00
_cell.angle_beta   90.00
_cell.angle_gamma   90.00
#
_symmetry.space_group_name_H-M   'P 1'
#
loop_
_entity.id
_entity.type
_entity.pdbx_description
1 polymer ?
#
loop_
_entity_poly.entity_id
_entity_poly.type
_entity_poly.pdbx_seq_one_letter_code
_entity_poly.pdbx_strand_id
1 'polypeptide(L)'
;MFPKLVALDTDGTIFTGRLDQEVWGKGFKAAQKLADNIHKVDDFTLEDRSNNDNKIRMNPDIPRIVTDILRNGASLAIVSRNTSKALCDRALYYFHADDPQTGESKSIIKYVRYDEVVDEPQSEHFKRIQGWSKYDYTDMVLFDDEAPKDVSDLGVVVVDCPTSTGLTWQSYEKGIARWTEKKQKKPPLKSTKTLSIAHFNDVYQVGEQQVKIADKQEKIDVTKFASLLTDITAKWDTRSDGKKDGLIVFSGDLFSPSTETSVTRGKHMPPIINALGVDVACAGNHEFDLGVPQLQKLIQETAFPWLLSNIVDENTGKVPETMKELYVLERAGVRIGFIGLVEEEWIATVTGWPVNYKWSDMTKVGKKLSAVLRDPAGEHKCDLVIAVTHSRIPNDIKLARELGALSPDGQKTTDINSLQGVDLLLGGHDHIYWISKGVTEWEGYDIQSPQDGAENDTGDTLIVKSGTDFQDLSEVVLELKDNPPGSVRNKVIQKITGKRHVTRENTPVNKFIKDIVDGELGTINAAMAEKILITEVQLDVRSSFIRLQESPIGNWIADCIRPAYDEALHHMPGYEQRNTDCVIACCGDFRGDGVYEPGYFTLKNLMTVLPYNDPTVVVELDANSLWDAMESGLSKWPTQEGRFPAISGMKVTWDSSRASGSRVLSIWLTAPDPKNPGVSVDKEEVKRTSTRTYLVMVGDYMYGGGDGYDVLKGKKQVITTESGQSKSALIRKFLLGAQYLNKKVTEKGVSGMATASNKTLEIVGDFKADFDKLPKFDLKSLPDLPSFKLPSLPSNFPTRESLTPSTSITSKISALNLKPTMPSMPSFGAPSSGKIPHPSIPHLSSIPSADTLLNAGISTIRWVATGMLLAAALAVADCEDMGLLDPYERVWARTVARRLREPNLATNTILRMNLSIRNLSDSTQDNQTIADAEDKKVDAADKEAEKTLPTICPVVDGRLKNVAK
;
A
#
# COMPACT_ATOMS: atom_id res chain seq x y z
N MET A 1 26.20 -31.42 32.96
CA MET A 1 25.74 -31.21 31.57
C MET A 1 26.84 -31.73 30.66
N PHE A 2 26.50 -32.37 29.54
CA PHE A 2 27.47 -33.05 28.68
C PHE A 2 26.99 -32.95 27.22
N PRO A 3 27.87 -32.89 26.21
CA PRO A 3 27.48 -32.83 24.81
C PRO A 3 26.72 -34.10 24.37
N LYS A 4 25.82 -33.99 23.39
CA LYS A 4 25.10 -35.15 22.83
C LYS A 4 25.99 -35.99 21.90
N LEU A 5 27.04 -35.37 21.34
CA LEU A 5 27.98 -36.01 20.43
C LEU A 5 29.40 -35.48 20.67
N VAL A 6 30.36 -36.39 20.73
CA VAL A 6 31.80 -36.09 20.78
C VAL A 6 32.46 -36.74 19.57
N ALA A 7 33.01 -35.90 18.70
CA ALA A 7 33.77 -36.27 17.52
C ALA A 7 35.27 -36.23 17.82
N LEU A 8 36.01 -37.20 17.28
CA LEU A 8 37.47 -37.28 17.34
C LEU A 8 38.05 -37.42 15.93
N ASP A 9 39.11 -36.67 15.60
CA ASP A 9 40.00 -37.03 14.47
C ASP A 9 40.88 -38.24 14.84
N THR A 10 41.43 -38.95 13.84
CA THR A 10 42.34 -40.08 14.05
C THR A 10 43.82 -39.70 14.09
N ASP A 11 44.34 -38.92 13.13
CA ASP A 11 45.75 -38.58 13.02
C ASP A 11 46.06 -37.39 13.95
N GLY A 12 47.18 -37.42 14.67
CA GLY A 12 47.54 -36.39 15.66
C GLY A 12 46.67 -36.34 16.92
N THR A 13 45.39 -36.75 16.83
CA THR A 13 44.39 -36.68 17.91
C THR A 13 44.26 -38.01 18.66
N ILE A 14 43.68 -39.06 18.07
CA ILE A 14 43.66 -40.40 18.71
C ILE A 14 45.06 -41.02 18.66
N PHE A 15 45.75 -40.88 17.52
CA PHE A 15 47.04 -41.49 17.25
C PHE A 15 48.15 -40.45 17.09
N THR A 16 49.23 -40.60 17.85
CA THR A 16 50.50 -39.94 17.55
C THR A 16 51.18 -40.67 16.40
N GLY A 17 51.41 -39.97 15.28
CA GLY A 17 51.76 -40.54 13.97
C GLY A 17 50.62 -40.40 12.95
N ARG A 18 50.83 -40.87 11.71
CA ARG A 18 49.86 -40.71 10.60
C ARG A 18 49.56 -42.04 9.88
N LEU A 19 48.29 -42.33 9.63
CA LEU A 19 47.81 -43.49 8.87
C LEU A 19 47.78 -43.24 7.36
N ASP A 20 48.92 -42.89 6.77
CA ASP A 20 49.03 -42.49 5.36
C ASP A 20 49.06 -43.68 4.39
N GLN A 21 48.06 -43.80 3.51
CA GLN A 21 47.98 -44.90 2.53
C GLN A 21 49.04 -44.86 1.42
N GLU A 22 49.80 -43.77 1.28
CA GLU A 22 50.96 -43.74 0.38
C GLU A 22 52.25 -44.23 1.03
N VAL A 23 52.25 -44.38 2.36
CA VAL A 23 53.40 -44.85 3.15
C VAL A 23 53.17 -46.26 3.72
N TRP A 24 51.95 -46.56 4.18
CA TRP A 24 51.60 -47.84 4.81
C TRP A 24 51.34 -48.94 3.78
N GLY A 25 51.78 -50.17 4.08
CA GLY A 25 51.56 -51.35 3.26
C GLY A 25 52.30 -51.33 1.92
N LYS A 26 53.49 -50.74 1.87
CA LYS A 26 54.31 -50.59 0.66
C LYS A 26 55.60 -51.42 0.79
N GLY A 27 55.95 -52.16 -0.26
CA GLY A 27 57.22 -52.88 -0.35
C GLY A 27 57.18 -54.35 0.04
N PHE A 28 58.33 -54.90 0.43
CA PHE A 28 58.50 -56.33 0.63
C PHE A 28 57.77 -56.82 1.90
N LYS A 29 57.02 -57.92 1.78
CA LYS A 29 56.07 -58.47 2.78
C LYS A 29 54.72 -57.74 2.92
N ALA A 30 54.41 -56.73 2.11
CA ALA A 30 53.10 -56.10 2.14
C ALA A 30 51.95 -57.10 1.84
N ALA A 31 50.89 -57.05 2.64
CA ALA A 31 49.66 -57.81 2.45
C ALA A 31 48.77 -57.16 1.38
N GLN A 32 48.04 -57.99 0.62
CA GLN A 32 47.26 -57.58 -0.56
C GLN A 32 46.18 -56.50 -0.25
N LYS A 33 45.63 -56.49 0.96
CA LYS A 33 44.73 -55.43 1.42
C LYS A 33 45.49 -54.50 2.33
N LEU A 34 45.45 -53.20 2.04
CA LEU A 34 46.11 -52.13 2.79
C LEU A 34 45.93 -52.28 4.32
N ALA A 35 44.68 -52.41 4.78
CA ALA A 35 44.34 -52.59 6.20
C ALA A 35 44.97 -53.83 6.86
N ASP A 36 45.22 -54.91 6.11
CA ASP A 36 45.83 -56.13 6.65
C ASP A 36 47.35 -56.00 6.87
N ASN A 37 47.95 -54.84 6.54
CA ASN A 37 49.32 -54.49 6.91
C ASN A 37 49.45 -53.93 8.33
N ILE A 38 48.37 -53.45 8.95
CA ILE A 38 48.39 -53.04 10.35
C ILE A 38 48.55 -54.29 11.24
N HIS A 39 49.44 -54.21 12.23
CA HIS A 39 49.47 -55.16 13.35
C HIS A 39 49.73 -54.46 14.69
N LYS A 40 49.16 -55.02 15.76
CA LYS A 40 49.37 -54.56 17.13
C LYS A 40 50.69 -55.09 17.67
N VAL A 41 51.51 -54.22 18.24
CA VAL A 41 52.83 -54.53 18.82
C VAL A 41 52.76 -54.60 20.34
N ASP A 42 52.13 -53.61 20.94
CA ASP A 42 51.82 -53.51 22.37
C ASP A 42 50.41 -52.91 22.56
N ASP A 43 49.98 -52.63 23.79
CA ASP A 43 48.62 -52.14 24.06
C ASP A 43 48.30 -50.74 23.50
N PHE A 44 49.30 -49.99 23.04
CA PHE A 44 49.14 -48.63 22.49
C PHE A 44 49.82 -48.42 21.12
N THR A 45 50.80 -49.25 20.71
CA THR A 45 51.52 -49.15 19.42
C THR A 45 50.97 -50.12 18.36
N LEU A 46 50.68 -49.61 17.16
CA LEU A 46 50.54 -50.40 15.94
C LEU A 46 51.67 -50.11 14.95
N GLU A 47 52.16 -51.13 14.26
CA GLU A 47 53.19 -51.03 13.21
C GLU A 47 52.70 -51.58 11.87
N ASP A 48 53.35 -51.15 10.79
CA ASP A 48 53.21 -51.72 9.46
C ASP A 48 54.05 -53.00 9.32
N ARG A 49 53.44 -54.10 8.88
CA ARG A 49 54.12 -55.39 8.63
C ARG A 49 55.17 -55.33 7.51
N SER A 50 55.07 -54.34 6.62
CA SER A 50 56.00 -54.14 5.50
C SER A 50 57.15 -53.18 5.84
N ASN A 51 56.98 -52.30 6.84
CA ASN A 51 58.02 -51.39 7.32
C ASN A 51 57.81 -51.01 8.80
N ASN A 52 58.55 -51.62 9.72
CA ASN A 52 58.45 -51.35 11.16
C ASN A 52 58.79 -49.89 11.57
N ASP A 53 59.41 -49.08 10.71
CA ASP A 53 59.58 -47.64 10.98
C ASP A 53 58.24 -46.88 10.91
N ASN A 54 57.29 -47.35 10.07
CA ASN A 54 55.92 -46.85 10.03
C ASN A 54 55.15 -47.35 11.27
N LYS A 55 54.87 -46.44 12.21
CA LYS A 55 54.12 -46.76 13.43
C LYS A 55 53.18 -45.62 13.84
N ILE A 56 52.08 -45.99 14.50
CA ILE A 56 51.21 -45.07 15.23
C ILE A 56 51.09 -45.50 16.69
N ARG A 57 50.88 -44.54 17.59
CA ARG A 57 50.64 -44.80 19.01
C ARG A 57 49.39 -44.09 19.51
N MET A 58 48.41 -44.86 19.95
CA MET A 58 47.22 -44.33 20.60
C MET A 58 47.59 -43.70 21.94
N ASN A 59 47.01 -42.55 22.29
CA ASN A 59 47.20 -42.00 23.64
C ASN A 59 46.56 -42.95 24.70
N PRO A 60 47.26 -43.28 25.81
CA PRO A 60 46.73 -44.19 26.83
C PRO A 60 45.42 -43.78 27.51
N ASP A 61 45.05 -42.49 27.47
CA ASP A 61 43.76 -42.01 27.99
C ASP A 61 42.57 -42.30 27.06
N ILE A 62 42.77 -42.64 25.77
CA ILE A 62 41.67 -42.80 24.80
C ILE A 62 40.63 -43.85 25.24
N PRO A 63 40.99 -45.05 25.75
CA PRO A 63 39.99 -46.01 26.25
C PRO A 63 39.13 -45.42 27.38
N ARG A 64 39.75 -44.67 28.29
CA ARG A 64 39.08 -44.01 29.42
C ARG A 64 38.14 -42.89 28.93
N ILE A 65 38.55 -42.13 27.92
CA ILE A 65 37.76 -41.09 27.26
C ILE A 65 36.52 -41.70 26.58
N VAL A 66 36.69 -42.79 25.81
CA VAL A 66 35.58 -43.51 25.17
C VAL A 66 34.59 -44.04 26.21
N THR A 67 35.08 -44.66 27.29
CA THR A 67 34.24 -45.11 28.42
C THR A 67 33.47 -43.96 29.07
N ASP A 68 34.03 -42.75 29.15
CA ASP A 68 33.36 -41.60 29.76
C ASP A 68 32.32 -40.95 28.85
N ILE A 69 32.59 -40.83 27.54
CA ILE A 69 31.62 -40.41 26.51
C ILE A 69 30.37 -41.30 26.57
N LEU A 70 30.57 -42.63 26.64
CA LEU A 70 29.50 -43.61 26.77
C LEU A 70 28.76 -43.51 28.12
N ARG A 71 29.48 -43.24 29.22
CA ARG A 71 28.90 -43.14 30.57
C ARG A 71 27.94 -41.96 30.67
N ASN A 72 28.25 -40.87 29.99
CA ASN A 72 27.39 -39.68 29.93
C ASN A 72 26.29 -39.78 28.86
N GLY A 73 26.17 -40.91 28.15
CA GLY A 73 25.12 -41.16 27.16
C GLY A 73 25.32 -40.45 25.82
N ALA A 74 26.54 -39.95 25.54
CA ALA A 74 26.84 -39.26 24.29
C ALA A 74 27.17 -40.24 23.16
N SER A 75 26.96 -39.77 21.92
CA SER A 75 27.39 -40.48 20.72
C SER A 75 28.87 -40.21 20.45
N LEU A 76 29.70 -41.26 20.38
CA LEU A 76 31.05 -41.16 19.83
C LEU A 76 30.97 -41.09 18.30
N ALA A 77 31.69 -40.14 17.69
CA ALA A 77 31.89 -40.06 16.26
C ALA A 77 33.38 -40.02 15.91
N ILE A 78 33.73 -40.55 14.73
CA ILE A 78 35.06 -40.38 14.12
C ILE A 78 34.88 -39.45 12.92
N VAL A 79 35.71 -38.40 12.84
CA VAL A 79 35.56 -37.31 11.88
C VAL A 79 36.94 -36.88 11.40
N SER A 80 37.44 -37.49 10.32
CA SER A 80 38.83 -37.31 9.92
C SER A 80 39.07 -37.06 8.43
N ARG A 81 40.07 -36.23 8.16
CA ARG A 81 40.61 -35.96 6.81
C ARG A 81 41.66 -36.98 6.35
N ASN A 82 41.83 -38.08 7.08
CA ASN A 82 42.67 -39.17 6.62
C ASN A 82 42.16 -39.75 5.29
N THR A 83 43.07 -39.97 4.33
CA THR A 83 42.74 -40.40 2.96
C THR A 83 42.29 -41.86 2.84
N SER A 84 42.30 -42.63 3.94
CA SER A 84 42.12 -44.08 3.94
C SER A 84 41.36 -44.59 5.17
N LYS A 85 40.03 -44.45 5.14
CA LYS A 85 39.10 -45.03 6.12
C LYS A 85 39.43 -46.48 6.51
N ALA A 86 39.84 -47.32 5.56
CA ALA A 86 40.19 -48.72 5.83
C ALA A 86 41.40 -48.92 6.78
N LEU A 87 42.33 -47.95 6.85
CA LEU A 87 43.41 -47.94 7.84
C LEU A 87 42.87 -47.50 9.21
N CYS A 88 42.11 -46.40 9.27
CA CYS A 88 41.51 -45.87 10.49
C CYS A 88 40.59 -46.89 11.20
N ASP A 89 39.64 -47.48 10.46
CA ASP A 89 38.72 -48.52 10.96
C ASP A 89 39.48 -49.70 11.57
N ARG A 90 40.61 -50.07 10.96
CA ARG A 90 41.42 -51.20 11.42
C ARG A 90 42.32 -50.83 12.59
N ALA A 91 42.83 -49.60 12.67
CA ALA A 91 43.54 -49.12 13.85
C ALA A 91 42.61 -49.08 15.08
N LEU A 92 41.42 -48.51 14.92
CA LEU A 92 40.35 -48.47 15.93
C LEU A 92 39.74 -49.86 16.25
N TYR A 93 40.06 -50.90 15.47
CA TYR A 93 39.68 -52.28 15.76
C TYR A 93 40.62 -52.95 16.79
N TYR A 94 41.92 -52.65 16.76
CA TYR A 94 42.90 -53.28 17.65
C TYR A 94 42.85 -52.76 19.09
N PHE A 95 42.51 -51.48 19.28
CA PHE A 95 42.38 -50.87 20.59
C PHE A 95 40.97 -51.04 21.15
N HIS A 96 40.87 -51.26 22.46
CA HIS A 96 39.63 -51.60 23.16
C HIS A 96 39.27 -50.54 24.21
N ALA A 97 37.98 -50.43 24.52
CA ALA A 97 37.44 -49.63 25.61
C ALA A 97 36.30 -50.39 26.32
N ASP A 98 36.07 -50.05 27.58
CA ASP A 98 35.10 -50.75 28.42
C ASP A 98 33.74 -50.05 28.36
N ASP A 99 32.69 -50.84 28.12
CA ASP A 99 31.31 -50.38 28.22
C ASP A 99 30.97 -50.08 29.70
N PRO A 100 30.63 -48.83 30.06
CA PRO A 100 30.39 -48.44 31.45
C PRO A 100 29.07 -48.97 32.04
N GLN A 101 28.20 -49.58 31.22
CA GLN A 101 26.94 -50.20 31.66
C GLN A 101 27.06 -51.72 31.78
N THR A 102 27.80 -52.38 30.88
CA THR A 102 27.93 -53.85 30.87
C THR A 102 29.25 -54.38 31.42
N GLY A 103 30.29 -53.54 31.52
CA GLY A 103 31.66 -53.95 31.88
C GLY A 103 32.38 -54.75 30.79
N GLU A 104 31.81 -54.85 29.60
CA GLU A 104 32.37 -55.62 28.49
C GLU A 104 33.38 -54.78 27.69
N SER A 105 34.62 -55.28 27.55
CA SER A 105 35.67 -54.60 26.77
C SER A 105 35.56 -54.95 25.29
N LYS A 106 35.50 -53.94 24.41
CA LYS A 106 35.29 -54.10 22.95
C LYS A 106 36.19 -53.15 22.17
N SER A 107 36.53 -53.52 20.94
CA SER A 107 37.20 -52.63 19.98
C SER A 107 36.53 -51.27 19.90
N ILE A 108 37.30 -50.17 19.93
CA ILE A 108 36.77 -48.79 19.95
C ILE A 108 35.81 -48.52 18.79
N ILE A 109 36.11 -49.04 17.59
CA ILE A 109 35.26 -48.95 16.39
C ILE A 109 33.83 -49.52 16.58
N LYS A 110 33.57 -50.32 17.63
CA LYS A 110 32.22 -50.83 17.96
C LYS A 110 31.35 -49.84 18.75
N TYR A 111 31.94 -48.80 19.32
CA TYR A 111 31.23 -47.73 20.04
C TYR A 111 30.97 -46.50 19.17
N VAL A 112 31.70 -46.36 18.07
CA VAL A 112 31.51 -45.31 17.07
C VAL A 112 30.09 -45.41 16.49
N ARG A 113 29.31 -44.33 16.62
CA ARG A 113 27.93 -44.23 16.11
C ARG A 113 27.84 -43.57 14.74
N TYR A 114 28.83 -42.75 14.40
CA TYR A 114 28.96 -42.08 13.11
C TYR A 114 30.44 -41.96 12.74
N ASP A 115 30.77 -42.18 11.48
CA ASP A 115 32.11 -42.61 11.07
C ASP A 115 32.45 -42.07 9.68
N GLU A 116 33.06 -40.89 9.67
CA GLU A 116 33.24 -40.02 8.50
C GLU A 116 34.74 -39.73 8.31
N VAL A 117 35.41 -40.65 7.60
CA VAL A 117 36.84 -40.55 7.26
C VAL A 117 36.96 -40.33 5.75
N VAL A 118 37.08 -39.07 5.36
CA VAL A 118 37.11 -38.58 3.97
C VAL A 118 37.98 -37.32 3.92
N ASP A 119 38.84 -37.19 2.90
CA ASP A 119 39.69 -36.00 2.70
C ASP A 119 38.90 -34.84 2.07
N GLU A 120 38.12 -34.14 2.89
CA GLU A 120 37.34 -32.95 2.52
C GLU A 120 37.16 -32.00 3.74
N PRO A 121 36.60 -30.77 3.58
CA PRO A 121 36.41 -29.85 4.70
C PRO A 121 35.51 -30.43 5.78
N GLN A 122 35.97 -30.44 7.04
CA GLN A 122 35.23 -31.06 8.15
C GLN A 122 33.88 -30.35 8.45
N SER A 123 33.65 -29.12 8.00
CA SER A 123 32.30 -28.53 8.02
C SER A 123 31.28 -29.31 7.20
N GLU A 124 31.66 -30.00 6.11
CA GLU A 124 30.78 -30.91 5.36
C GLU A 124 30.53 -32.22 6.13
N HIS A 125 31.53 -32.75 6.84
CA HIS A 125 31.35 -33.86 7.77
C HIS A 125 30.31 -33.49 8.84
N PHE A 126 30.43 -32.30 9.44
CA PHE A 126 29.49 -31.83 10.45
C PHE A 126 28.09 -31.58 9.92
N LYS A 127 27.93 -31.12 8.68
CA LYS A 127 26.61 -31.05 8.02
C LYS A 127 25.97 -32.43 7.85
N ARG A 128 26.75 -33.47 7.50
CA ARG A 128 26.23 -34.86 7.43
C ARG A 128 25.91 -35.44 8.82
N ILE A 129 26.75 -35.19 9.83
CA ILE A 129 26.50 -35.55 11.24
C ILE A 129 25.22 -34.90 11.76
N GLN A 130 24.98 -33.62 11.46
CA GLN A 130 23.74 -32.92 11.80
C GLN A 130 22.54 -33.53 11.06
N GLY A 131 22.70 -33.79 9.76
CA GLY A 131 21.70 -34.44 8.92
C GLY A 131 21.28 -35.82 9.42
N TRP A 132 22.21 -36.59 9.99
CA TRP A 132 21.99 -37.91 10.59
C TRP A 132 21.41 -37.82 12.02
N SER A 133 22.09 -37.11 12.93
CA SER A 133 21.77 -37.08 14.37
C SER A 133 20.57 -36.21 14.73
N LYS A 134 20.27 -35.19 13.93
CA LYS A 134 19.36 -34.08 14.25
C LYS A 134 19.72 -33.31 15.53
N TYR A 135 20.95 -33.43 16.03
CA TYR A 135 21.44 -32.62 17.14
C TYR A 135 21.82 -31.22 16.66
N ASP A 136 21.70 -30.22 17.52
CA ASP A 136 22.19 -28.87 17.25
C ASP A 136 23.74 -28.85 17.28
N TYR A 137 24.39 -28.02 16.46
CA TYR A 137 25.85 -27.92 16.44
C TYR A 137 26.44 -27.52 17.81
N THR A 138 25.71 -26.74 18.61
CA THR A 138 26.12 -26.38 19.98
C THR A 138 25.94 -27.52 20.98
N ASP A 139 25.36 -28.66 20.60
CA ASP A 139 25.37 -29.91 21.39
C ASP A 139 26.59 -30.81 21.07
N MET A 140 27.49 -30.37 20.19
CA MET A 140 28.63 -31.16 19.69
C MET A 140 30.00 -30.60 20.13
N VAL A 141 30.96 -31.51 20.28
CA VAL A 141 32.40 -31.21 20.48
C VAL A 141 33.21 -31.96 19.43
N LEU A 142 34.24 -31.31 18.87
CA LEU A 142 35.29 -31.93 18.07
C LEU A 142 36.63 -31.81 18.82
N PHE A 143 37.38 -32.91 18.87
CA PHE A 143 38.79 -32.94 19.22
C PHE A 143 39.61 -33.22 17.95
N ASP A 144 40.59 -32.37 17.67
CA ASP A 144 41.32 -32.27 16.39
C ASP A 144 42.66 -31.52 16.59
N ASP A 145 43.71 -31.77 15.81
CA ASP A 145 45.03 -31.15 15.97
C ASP A 145 45.33 -29.97 15.01
N GLU A 146 44.46 -29.69 14.05
CA GLU A 146 44.51 -28.50 13.18
C GLU A 146 43.45 -27.44 13.55
N ALA A 147 42.54 -27.77 14.48
CA ALA A 147 41.52 -26.88 15.04
C ALA A 147 40.63 -26.15 13.99
N PRO A 148 39.92 -26.89 13.11
CA PRO A 148 39.19 -26.37 11.95
C PRO A 148 38.23 -25.22 12.26
N LYS A 149 38.50 -24.05 11.68
CA LYS A 149 37.70 -22.83 11.89
C LYS A 149 36.29 -22.98 11.29
N ASP A 150 36.17 -23.58 10.12
CA ASP A 150 34.90 -23.81 9.42
C ASP A 150 33.92 -24.65 10.24
N VAL A 151 34.42 -25.64 10.99
CA VAL A 151 33.63 -26.39 11.98
C VAL A 151 33.23 -25.51 13.17
N SER A 152 34.13 -24.65 13.64
CA SER A 152 33.83 -23.73 14.75
C SER A 152 32.78 -22.65 14.38
N ASP A 153 32.77 -22.21 13.13
CA ASP A 153 31.83 -21.23 12.57
C ASP A 153 30.40 -21.82 12.45
N LEU A 154 30.24 -23.16 12.38
CA LEU A 154 28.93 -23.83 12.52
C LEU A 154 28.39 -23.80 13.97
N GLY A 155 29.18 -23.38 14.95
CA GLY A 155 28.80 -23.32 16.37
C GLY A 155 29.30 -24.48 17.23
N VAL A 156 29.92 -25.50 16.63
CA VAL A 156 30.59 -26.62 17.32
C VAL A 156 31.70 -26.12 18.26
N VAL A 157 32.06 -26.91 19.27
CA VAL A 157 33.25 -26.64 20.10
C VAL A 157 34.42 -27.46 19.60
N VAL A 158 35.34 -26.81 18.89
CA VAL A 158 36.58 -27.42 18.41
C VAL A 158 37.67 -27.26 19.47
N VAL A 159 38.36 -28.35 19.81
CA VAL A 159 39.36 -28.43 20.87
C VAL A 159 40.68 -28.95 20.27
N ASP A 160 41.65 -28.04 20.22
CA ASP A 160 43.03 -28.26 19.80
C ASP A 160 43.71 -29.38 20.64
N CYS A 161 44.32 -30.34 19.95
CA CYS A 161 44.94 -31.54 20.50
C CYS A 161 46.41 -31.63 20.05
N PRO A 162 47.41 -31.55 20.94
CA PRO A 162 48.81 -31.54 20.51
C PRO A 162 49.23 -32.86 19.83
N THR A 163 49.57 -32.81 18.53
CA THR A 163 50.03 -33.94 17.69
C THR A 163 51.15 -34.78 18.32
N SER A 164 51.95 -34.19 19.20
CA SER A 164 53.06 -34.84 19.91
C SER A 164 52.64 -35.71 21.10
N THR A 165 51.41 -35.55 21.62
CA THR A 165 50.85 -36.36 22.72
C THR A 165 49.55 -37.05 22.34
N GLY A 166 48.81 -36.55 21.36
CA GLY A 166 47.41 -36.89 21.18
C GLY A 166 46.51 -36.32 22.27
N LEU A 167 45.23 -36.68 22.19
CA LEU A 167 44.19 -36.30 23.14
C LEU A 167 44.40 -36.99 24.49
N THR A 168 44.93 -36.23 25.45
CA THR A 168 45.05 -36.63 26.86
C THR A 168 43.71 -36.48 27.60
N TRP A 169 43.54 -37.17 28.73
CA TRP A 169 42.39 -37.00 29.62
C TRP A 169 42.26 -35.54 30.11
N GLN A 170 43.38 -34.85 30.36
CA GLN A 170 43.35 -33.45 30.78
C GLN A 170 42.89 -32.52 29.64
N SER A 171 43.27 -32.79 28.39
CA SER A 171 42.78 -32.06 27.21
C SER A 171 41.29 -32.34 26.96
N TYR A 172 40.85 -33.58 27.14
CA TYR A 172 39.44 -33.98 27.11
C TYR A 172 38.60 -33.25 28.18
N GLU A 173 39.01 -33.30 29.45
CA GLU A 173 38.33 -32.58 30.54
C GLU A 173 38.25 -31.08 30.27
N LYS A 174 39.34 -30.46 29.81
CA LYS A 174 39.35 -29.04 29.39
C LYS A 174 38.40 -28.77 28.22
N GLY A 175 38.30 -29.70 27.26
CA GLY A 175 37.38 -29.60 26.13
C GLY A 175 35.90 -29.68 26.54
N ILE A 176 35.54 -30.67 27.36
CA ILE A 176 34.19 -30.82 27.91
C ILE A 176 33.85 -29.66 28.86
N ALA A 177 34.81 -29.15 29.64
CA ALA A 177 34.65 -27.95 30.46
C ALA A 177 34.44 -26.70 29.59
N ARG A 178 35.24 -26.50 28.52
CA ARG A 178 35.09 -25.39 27.57
C ARG A 178 33.75 -25.44 26.83
N TRP A 179 33.27 -26.63 26.47
CA TRP A 179 31.91 -26.80 25.94
C TRP A 179 30.85 -26.47 26.98
N THR A 180 30.99 -26.99 28.20
CA THR A 180 30.06 -26.72 29.30
C THR A 180 30.02 -25.22 29.62
N GLU A 181 31.16 -24.53 29.59
CA GLU A 181 31.24 -23.08 29.68
C GLU A 181 30.54 -22.40 28.49
N LYS A 182 30.79 -22.80 27.23
CA LYS A 182 30.11 -22.22 26.05
C LYS A 182 28.58 -22.45 26.07
N LYS A 183 28.10 -23.46 26.82
CA LYS A 183 26.68 -23.81 26.97
C LYS A 183 26.02 -23.17 28.21
N GLN A 184 26.76 -23.00 29.30
CA GLN A 184 26.30 -22.36 30.54
C GLN A 184 26.43 -20.84 30.50
N LYS A 185 27.48 -20.32 29.86
CA LYS A 185 27.46 -18.97 29.33
C LYS A 185 26.33 -18.93 28.32
N LYS A 186 25.21 -18.29 28.69
CA LYS A 186 24.45 -17.49 27.70
C LYS A 186 25.50 -16.77 26.83
N PRO A 187 25.35 -16.73 25.50
CA PRO A 187 26.35 -16.14 24.63
C PRO A 187 26.75 -14.77 25.20
N PRO A 188 28.07 -14.46 25.28
CA PRO A 188 28.51 -13.22 25.90
C PRO A 188 27.75 -12.07 25.25
N LEU A 189 27.20 -11.19 26.08
CA LEU A 189 26.33 -10.10 25.65
C LEU A 189 27.03 -9.29 24.54
N LYS A 190 26.69 -9.59 23.28
CA LYS A 190 26.14 -8.54 22.41
C LYS A 190 25.03 -7.90 23.26
N SER A 191 25.34 -6.79 23.92
CA SER A 191 24.55 -6.14 24.97
C SER A 191 23.22 -5.54 24.49
N THR A 192 22.85 -5.94 23.29
CA THR A 192 22.18 -5.17 22.28
C THR A 192 21.69 -6.22 21.28
N LYS A 193 20.43 -6.66 21.43
CA LYS A 193 19.76 -7.49 20.43
C LYS A 193 19.25 -6.61 19.30
N THR A 194 19.47 -7.01 18.07
CA THR A 194 18.97 -6.27 16.90
C THR A 194 17.63 -6.84 16.46
N LEU A 195 16.62 -5.99 16.26
CA LEU A 195 15.32 -6.33 15.68
C LEU A 195 15.07 -5.43 14.47
N SER A 196 14.92 -6.03 13.28
CA SER A 196 14.59 -5.31 12.06
C SER A 196 13.09 -5.31 11.80
N ILE A 197 12.55 -4.16 11.39
CA ILE A 197 11.14 -3.94 11.08
C ILE A 197 11.05 -3.23 9.74
N ALA A 198 10.14 -3.67 8.86
CA ALA A 198 9.64 -2.88 7.73
C ALA A 198 8.25 -2.34 8.10
N HIS A 199 8.02 -1.05 7.92
CA HIS A 199 6.76 -0.38 8.28
C HIS A 199 6.20 0.45 7.11
N PHE A 200 4.88 0.33 6.91
CA PHE A 200 4.07 1.11 5.98
C PHE A 200 2.63 1.22 6.49
N ASN A 201 1.85 2.13 5.92
CA ASN A 201 0.52 2.51 6.38
C ASN A 201 -0.27 3.17 5.24
N ASP A 202 -1.61 3.21 5.34
CA ASP A 202 -2.51 3.98 4.47
C ASP A 202 -2.32 3.68 2.96
N VAL A 203 -2.58 2.45 2.53
CA VAL A 203 -2.27 1.99 1.16
C VAL A 203 -3.53 1.55 0.40
N TYR A 204 -3.97 2.37 -0.55
CA TYR A 204 -5.28 2.25 -1.20
C TYR A 204 -5.17 1.83 -2.68
N GLN A 205 -4.16 2.30 -3.40
CA GLN A 205 -4.00 2.13 -4.85
C GLN A 205 -2.88 1.16 -5.22
N VAL A 206 -3.25 -0.02 -5.71
CA VAL A 206 -2.28 -1.04 -6.14
C VAL A 206 -1.79 -0.87 -7.59
N GLY A 207 -2.62 -0.33 -8.49
CA GLY A 207 -2.23 -0.09 -9.89
C GLY A 207 -1.37 1.17 -10.08
N GLU A 208 -1.02 1.49 -11.34
CA GLU A 208 -0.16 2.66 -11.65
C GLU A 208 -0.72 3.97 -11.08
N GLN A 209 0.14 4.72 -10.39
CA GLN A 209 -0.09 6.05 -9.82
C GLN A 209 0.83 7.11 -10.46
N GLN A 210 0.51 8.39 -10.24
CA GLN A 210 1.25 9.55 -10.73
C GLN A 210 1.68 10.43 -9.54
N VAL A 211 2.95 10.37 -9.18
CA VAL A 211 3.50 10.95 -7.94
C VAL A 211 4.66 11.90 -8.25
N LYS A 212 4.89 12.90 -7.41
CA LYS A 212 5.93 13.92 -7.59
C LYS A 212 6.95 13.84 -6.48
N ILE A 213 8.15 13.35 -6.81
CA ILE A 213 9.17 12.97 -5.83
C ILE A 213 10.49 13.69 -6.13
N ALA A 214 10.90 14.61 -5.24
CA ALA A 214 12.02 15.52 -5.46
C ALA A 214 11.89 16.27 -6.81
N ASP A 215 10.73 16.92 -6.98
CA ASP A 215 10.28 17.71 -8.15
C ASP A 215 10.21 16.97 -9.49
N LYS A 216 10.60 15.70 -9.56
CA LYS A 216 10.39 14.82 -10.72
C LYS A 216 9.01 14.15 -10.63
N GLN A 217 8.24 14.20 -11.72
CA GLN A 217 7.08 13.35 -11.92
C GLN A 217 7.50 11.89 -12.17
N GLU A 218 6.93 10.94 -11.43
CA GLU A 218 7.26 9.51 -11.48
C GLU A 218 6.00 8.62 -11.49
N LYS A 219 6.11 7.45 -12.11
CA LYS A 219 5.07 6.41 -12.18
C LYS A 219 5.41 5.24 -11.28
N ILE A 220 4.60 4.99 -10.26
CA ILE A 220 4.80 3.91 -9.29
C ILE A 220 3.58 2.96 -9.23
N ASP A 221 3.76 1.81 -8.59
CA ASP A 221 2.70 0.83 -8.31
C ASP A 221 3.16 -0.12 -7.18
N VAL A 222 2.27 -0.96 -6.65
CA VAL A 222 2.59 -1.91 -5.56
C VAL A 222 3.65 -2.94 -5.95
N THR A 223 3.80 -3.25 -7.25
CA THR A 223 4.78 -4.24 -7.73
C THR A 223 6.20 -3.70 -7.60
N LYS A 224 6.39 -2.38 -7.67
CA LYS A 224 7.68 -1.71 -7.41
C LYS A 224 7.98 -1.61 -5.92
N PHE A 225 7.01 -1.20 -5.11
CA PHE A 225 7.11 -1.20 -3.65
C PHE A 225 7.49 -2.60 -3.11
N ALA A 226 6.87 -3.65 -3.64
CA ALA A 226 7.17 -5.02 -3.28
C ALA A 226 8.62 -5.45 -3.56
N SER A 227 9.30 -4.84 -4.55
CA SER A 227 10.74 -5.07 -4.76
C SER A 227 11.57 -4.43 -3.66
N LEU A 228 11.25 -3.20 -3.22
CA LEU A 228 11.93 -2.57 -2.08
C LEU A 228 11.75 -3.39 -0.80
N LEU A 229 10.53 -3.87 -0.53
CA LEU A 229 10.26 -4.77 0.59
C LEU A 229 11.03 -6.10 0.49
N THR A 230 11.19 -6.64 -0.73
CA THR A 230 12.02 -7.82 -1.00
C THR A 230 13.50 -7.52 -0.72
N ASP A 231 14.02 -6.40 -1.20
CA ASP A 231 15.43 -5.99 -1.02
C ASP A 231 15.78 -5.68 0.44
N ILE A 232 14.83 -5.15 1.23
CA ILE A 232 14.96 -4.95 2.68
C ILE A 232 14.95 -6.30 3.40
N THR A 233 13.90 -7.11 3.19
CA THR A 233 13.73 -8.39 3.89
C THR A 233 14.80 -9.41 3.53
N ALA A 234 15.38 -9.35 2.33
CA ALA A 234 16.50 -10.18 1.90
C ALA A 234 17.72 -10.08 2.84
N LYS A 235 17.97 -8.89 3.42
CA LYS A 235 19.08 -8.63 4.36
C LYS A 235 18.91 -9.30 5.71
N TRP A 236 17.67 -9.61 6.11
CA TRP A 236 17.36 -10.11 7.46
C TRP A 236 17.88 -11.54 7.65
N ASP A 237 18.20 -11.89 8.90
CA ASP A 237 18.53 -13.27 9.28
C ASP A 237 17.37 -14.22 8.93
N THR A 238 17.72 -15.48 8.69
CA THR A 238 16.77 -16.52 8.26
C THR A 238 16.61 -17.56 9.35
N ARG A 239 15.36 -17.81 9.74
CA ARG A 239 14.95 -18.70 10.84
C ARG A 239 15.06 -20.18 10.45
N SER A 240 14.91 -21.04 11.45
CA SER A 240 14.82 -22.50 11.28
C SER A 240 13.62 -22.98 10.44
N ASP A 241 12.57 -22.15 10.25
CA ASP A 241 11.45 -22.44 9.33
C ASP A 241 11.66 -21.88 7.90
N GLY A 242 12.86 -21.35 7.61
CA GLY A 242 13.21 -20.78 6.30
C GLY A 242 12.64 -19.39 6.03
N LYS A 243 11.82 -18.84 6.93
CA LYS A 243 11.33 -17.45 6.84
C LYS A 243 12.35 -16.47 7.41
N LYS A 244 12.18 -15.18 7.10
CA LYS A 244 13.00 -14.10 7.67
C LYS A 244 12.64 -13.82 9.13
N ASP A 245 13.61 -13.34 9.91
CA ASP A 245 13.48 -13.10 11.35
C ASP A 245 13.27 -11.63 11.76
N GLY A 246 12.99 -10.75 10.78
CA GLY A 246 12.46 -9.42 11.05
C GLY A 246 10.93 -9.39 11.15
N LEU A 247 10.36 -8.19 11.06
CA LEU A 247 8.92 -7.93 11.12
C LEU A 247 8.44 -7.09 9.95
N ILE A 248 7.26 -7.40 9.41
CA ILE A 248 6.52 -6.52 8.50
C ILE A 248 5.25 -6.04 9.21
N VAL A 249 5.18 -4.76 9.57
CA VAL A 249 4.06 -4.17 10.34
C VAL A 249 3.30 -3.16 9.48
N PHE A 250 1.97 -3.23 9.53
CA PHE A 250 1.08 -2.36 8.76
C PHE A 250 0.12 -1.57 9.65
N SER A 251 0.07 -0.25 9.54
CA SER A 251 -0.73 0.60 10.47
C SER A 251 -2.11 1.00 9.96
N GLY A 252 -2.75 0.12 9.18
CA GLY A 252 -4.15 0.23 8.78
C GLY A 252 -4.40 1.10 7.54
N ASP A 253 -5.68 1.19 7.17
CA ASP A 253 -6.23 1.80 5.96
C ASP A 253 -5.76 1.07 4.68
N LEU A 254 -6.46 -0.01 4.36
CA LEU A 254 -6.18 -0.90 3.22
C LEU A 254 -7.39 -1.07 2.30
N PHE A 255 -8.59 -1.34 2.84
CA PHE A 255 -9.69 -1.87 2.01
C PHE A 255 -10.46 -0.81 1.21
N SER A 256 -10.30 0.46 1.53
CA SER A 256 -10.97 1.62 0.93
C SER A 256 -10.15 2.88 1.23
N PRO A 257 -10.26 3.98 0.46
CA PRO A 257 -11.01 4.16 -0.78
C PRO A 257 -10.12 4.07 -2.01
N SER A 258 -10.51 3.24 -2.98
CA SER A 258 -9.85 3.17 -4.29
C SER A 258 -10.83 2.87 -5.42
N THR A 259 -10.43 3.23 -6.64
CA THR A 259 -11.16 2.90 -7.87
C THR A 259 -11.43 1.40 -7.96
N GLU A 260 -10.39 0.61 -7.65
CA GLU A 260 -10.39 -0.84 -7.61
C GLU A 260 -11.38 -1.37 -6.55
N THR A 261 -11.48 -0.73 -5.38
CA THR A 261 -12.47 -1.06 -4.34
C THR A 261 -13.91 -0.74 -4.75
N SER A 262 -14.17 0.33 -5.52
CA SER A 262 -15.54 0.63 -5.99
C SER A 262 -16.17 -0.52 -6.79
N VAL A 263 -15.34 -1.29 -7.51
CA VAL A 263 -15.76 -2.45 -8.32
C VAL A 263 -15.67 -3.77 -7.54
N THR A 264 -14.55 -4.01 -6.85
CA THR A 264 -14.25 -5.31 -6.21
C THR A 264 -14.77 -5.45 -4.78
N ARG A 265 -15.10 -4.31 -4.13
CA ARG A 265 -15.39 -4.16 -2.71
C ARG A 265 -14.27 -4.74 -1.82
N GLY A 266 -13.06 -4.24 -2.01
CA GLY A 266 -11.86 -4.57 -1.23
C GLY A 266 -11.17 -5.90 -1.58
N LYS A 267 -11.83 -6.82 -2.31
CA LYS A 267 -11.35 -8.21 -2.51
C LYS A 267 -10.02 -8.36 -3.24
N HIS A 268 -9.58 -7.34 -3.98
CA HIS A 268 -8.26 -7.36 -4.63
C HIS A 268 -7.10 -7.19 -3.63
N MET A 269 -7.35 -6.61 -2.45
CA MET A 269 -6.30 -6.35 -1.46
C MET A 269 -5.80 -7.62 -0.74
N PRO A 270 -6.66 -8.52 -0.19
CA PRO A 270 -6.20 -9.73 0.50
C PRO A 270 -5.10 -10.54 -0.21
N PRO A 271 -5.19 -10.92 -1.51
CA PRO A 271 -4.12 -11.68 -2.16
C PRO A 271 -2.81 -10.87 -2.29
N ILE A 272 -2.89 -9.54 -2.47
CA ILE A 272 -1.72 -8.66 -2.58
C ILE A 272 -1.04 -8.47 -1.22
N ILE A 273 -1.78 -8.09 -0.18
CA ILE A 273 -1.22 -7.82 1.16
C ILE A 273 -0.67 -9.10 1.82
N ASN A 274 -1.30 -10.25 1.56
CA ASN A 274 -0.79 -11.56 1.99
C ASN A 274 0.54 -11.90 1.31
N ALA A 275 0.70 -11.54 0.03
CA ALA A 275 1.93 -11.76 -0.73
C ALA A 275 3.06 -10.78 -0.35
N LEU A 276 2.73 -9.62 0.24
CA LEU A 276 3.69 -8.72 0.90
C LEU A 276 4.18 -9.25 2.27
N GLY A 277 3.48 -10.23 2.87
CA GLY A 277 3.98 -10.97 4.03
C GLY A 277 3.88 -10.27 5.39
N VAL A 278 2.91 -9.36 5.55
CA VAL A 278 2.62 -8.65 6.82
C VAL A 278 2.46 -9.64 8.00
N ASP A 279 3.06 -9.33 9.15
CA ASP A 279 3.02 -10.12 10.38
C ASP A 279 1.87 -9.73 11.33
N VAL A 280 1.46 -8.46 11.31
CA VAL A 280 0.44 -7.87 12.18
C VAL A 280 -0.02 -6.51 11.63
N ALA A 281 -1.30 -6.19 11.80
CA ALA A 281 -1.89 -4.90 11.40
C ALA A 281 -2.73 -4.24 12.50
N CYS A 282 -2.88 -2.91 12.45
CA CYS A 282 -3.98 -2.18 13.09
C CYS A 282 -5.11 -1.94 12.06
N ALA A 283 -6.35 -1.75 12.51
CA ALA A 283 -7.42 -1.24 11.65
C ALA A 283 -7.39 0.30 11.58
N GLY A 284 -7.47 0.85 10.36
CA GLY A 284 -7.73 2.27 10.11
C GLY A 284 -9.22 2.56 9.92
N ASN A 285 -9.60 3.81 9.65
CA ASN A 285 -11.01 4.21 9.53
C ASN A 285 -11.67 3.63 8.28
N HIS A 286 -10.94 3.57 7.16
CA HIS A 286 -11.50 3.14 5.88
C HIS A 286 -11.61 1.61 5.74
N GLU A 287 -11.09 0.83 6.70
CA GLU A 287 -11.51 -0.58 6.89
C GLU A 287 -13.04 -0.71 6.98
N PHE A 288 -13.72 0.29 7.58
CA PHE A 288 -15.14 0.24 7.88
C PHE A 288 -16.05 0.73 6.74
N ASP A 289 -15.51 1.40 5.71
CA ASP A 289 -16.28 2.01 4.59
C ASP A 289 -17.21 1.04 3.85
N LEU A 290 -16.85 -0.24 3.82
CA LEU A 290 -17.62 -1.29 3.14
C LEU A 290 -18.67 -1.95 4.06
N GLY A 291 -18.78 -1.48 5.30
CA GLY A 291 -19.60 -2.04 6.37
C GLY A 291 -18.94 -3.23 7.06
N VAL A 292 -19.14 -3.35 8.38
CA VAL A 292 -18.57 -4.42 9.23
C VAL A 292 -18.69 -5.83 8.63
N PRO A 293 -19.83 -6.28 8.04
CA PRO A 293 -19.91 -7.63 7.48
C PRO A 293 -18.95 -7.90 6.30
N GLN A 294 -18.61 -6.88 5.52
CA GLN A 294 -17.61 -7.02 4.44
C GLN A 294 -16.19 -6.88 4.99
N LEU A 295 -15.96 -6.02 5.98
CA LEU A 295 -14.69 -5.91 6.70
C LEU A 295 -14.30 -7.25 7.36
N GLN A 296 -15.20 -7.86 8.13
CA GLN A 296 -14.98 -9.17 8.76
C GLN A 296 -14.60 -10.24 7.73
N LYS A 297 -15.25 -10.22 6.56
CA LYS A 297 -14.93 -11.13 5.47
C LYS A 297 -13.53 -10.87 4.88
N LEU A 298 -13.18 -9.61 4.61
CA LEU A 298 -11.88 -9.26 4.05
C LEU A 298 -10.74 -9.58 5.04
N ILE A 299 -10.94 -9.36 6.34
CA ILE A 299 -10.02 -9.80 7.41
C ILE A 299 -9.83 -11.32 7.38
N GLN A 300 -10.90 -12.11 7.23
CA GLN A 300 -10.81 -13.57 7.11
C GLN A 300 -10.08 -14.05 5.83
N GLU A 301 -10.01 -13.21 4.80
CA GLU A 301 -9.23 -13.46 3.58
C GLU A 301 -7.74 -13.01 3.73
N THR A 302 -7.37 -12.30 4.82
CA THR A 302 -5.97 -11.97 5.16
C THR A 302 -5.28 -13.03 6.03
N ALA A 303 -3.94 -13.12 5.92
CA ALA A 303 -3.11 -14.14 6.54
C ALA A 303 -2.50 -13.73 7.92
N PHE A 304 -2.85 -12.53 8.42
CA PHE A 304 -2.27 -11.91 9.61
C PHE A 304 -3.35 -11.33 10.54
N PRO A 305 -3.07 -11.16 11.84
CA PRO A 305 -4.05 -10.60 12.77
C PRO A 305 -4.18 -9.08 12.64
N TRP A 306 -5.43 -8.63 12.68
CA TRP A 306 -5.81 -7.23 12.82
C TRP A 306 -6.08 -6.89 14.29
N LEU A 307 -5.60 -5.73 14.71
CA LEU A 307 -5.69 -5.21 16.08
C LEU A 307 -6.62 -4.01 16.14
N LEU A 308 -7.44 -3.97 17.18
CA LEU A 308 -8.27 -2.81 17.53
C LEU A 308 -8.58 -2.84 19.02
N SER A 309 -7.55 -2.58 19.83
CA SER A 309 -7.50 -2.88 21.27
C SER A 309 -8.39 -2.00 22.13
N ASN A 310 -8.73 -0.79 21.67
CA ASN A 310 -9.48 0.20 22.45
C ASN A 310 -10.90 0.47 21.94
N ILE A 311 -11.43 -0.35 21.04
CA ILE A 311 -12.85 -0.39 20.70
C ILE A 311 -13.48 -1.65 21.32
N VAL A 312 -14.62 -1.51 21.99
CA VAL A 312 -15.37 -2.62 22.59
C VAL A 312 -16.77 -2.69 22.01
N ASP A 313 -17.18 -3.86 21.55
CA ASP A 313 -18.56 -4.18 21.21
C ASP A 313 -19.35 -4.53 22.48
N GLU A 314 -20.30 -3.68 22.85
CA GLU A 314 -21.18 -3.87 24.02
C GLU A 314 -22.00 -5.18 23.95
N ASN A 315 -22.27 -5.72 22.76
CA ASN A 315 -23.01 -6.98 22.63
C ASN A 315 -22.19 -8.21 23.08
N THR A 316 -20.86 -8.12 23.06
CA THR A 316 -19.95 -9.24 23.35
C THR A 316 -19.01 -8.99 24.53
N GLY A 317 -18.84 -7.74 24.95
CA GLY A 317 -17.90 -7.33 25.99
C GLY A 317 -16.42 -7.46 25.57
N LYS A 318 -16.15 -7.48 24.26
CA LYS A 318 -14.82 -7.71 23.66
C LYS A 318 -14.58 -6.74 22.51
N VAL A 319 -13.36 -6.75 21.96
CA VAL A 319 -13.09 -6.11 20.67
C VAL A 319 -13.96 -6.70 19.54
N PRO A 320 -14.18 -5.96 18.44
CA PRO A 320 -14.95 -6.45 17.29
C PRO A 320 -14.52 -7.84 16.79
N GLU A 321 -15.49 -8.67 16.45
CA GLU A 321 -15.26 -10.03 15.95
C GLU A 321 -14.38 -10.02 14.67
N THR A 322 -13.48 -11.01 14.56
CA THR A 322 -12.32 -11.13 13.64
C THR A 322 -11.07 -10.31 14.02
N MET A 323 -11.19 -9.25 14.83
CA MET A 323 -10.03 -8.50 15.35
C MET A 323 -9.54 -9.08 16.69
N LYS A 324 -8.39 -8.58 17.19
CA LYS A 324 -7.80 -8.98 18.49
C LYS A 324 -7.48 -7.79 19.39
N GLU A 325 -7.64 -8.00 20.71
CA GLU A 325 -7.26 -7.02 21.74
C GLU A 325 -5.75 -6.90 21.88
N LEU A 326 -5.00 -7.97 21.62
CA LEU A 326 -3.54 -8.00 21.57
C LEU A 326 -3.05 -9.12 20.66
N TYR A 327 -1.77 -9.08 20.30
CA TYR A 327 -1.07 -10.20 19.66
C TYR A 327 0.36 -10.32 20.20
N VAL A 328 0.91 -11.54 20.19
CA VAL A 328 2.26 -11.83 20.68
C VAL A 328 2.97 -12.77 19.70
N LEU A 329 4.23 -12.45 19.40
CA LEU A 329 5.11 -13.25 18.54
C LEU A 329 6.55 -13.20 19.07
N GLU A 330 7.45 -13.96 18.44
CA GLU A 330 8.89 -13.93 18.72
C GLU A 330 9.69 -13.70 17.43
N ARG A 331 10.69 -12.82 17.48
CA ARG A 331 11.63 -12.48 16.38
C ARG A 331 12.99 -12.10 16.96
N ALA A 332 14.10 -12.51 16.35
CA ALA A 332 15.46 -12.33 16.89
C ALA A 332 15.63 -12.87 18.34
N GLY A 333 14.77 -13.82 18.74
CA GLY A 333 14.62 -14.29 20.12
C GLY A 333 14.17 -13.21 21.12
N VAL A 334 13.37 -12.25 20.69
CA VAL A 334 12.71 -11.21 21.49
C VAL A 334 11.21 -11.49 21.43
N ARG A 335 10.55 -11.61 22.59
CA ARG A 335 9.10 -11.84 22.66
C ARG A 335 8.36 -10.50 22.68
N ILE A 336 7.59 -10.22 21.63
CA ILE A 336 7.06 -8.88 21.36
C ILE A 336 5.53 -8.92 21.43
N GLY A 337 4.95 -8.05 22.25
CA GLY A 337 3.51 -7.79 22.30
C GLY A 337 3.12 -6.64 21.38
N PHE A 338 1.94 -6.73 20.77
CA PHE A 338 1.35 -5.70 19.91
C PHE A 338 -0.06 -5.36 20.39
N ILE A 339 -0.38 -4.07 20.35
CA ILE A 339 -1.72 -3.51 20.57
C ILE A 339 -2.06 -2.53 19.43
N GLY A 340 -3.33 -2.46 19.04
CA GLY A 340 -3.84 -1.54 18.01
C GLY A 340 -4.62 -0.41 18.67
N LEU A 341 -4.24 0.85 18.48
CA LEU A 341 -4.88 1.99 19.15
C LEU A 341 -5.31 3.07 18.15
N VAL A 342 -6.59 3.46 18.24
CA VAL A 342 -7.19 4.54 17.43
C VAL A 342 -7.72 5.66 18.33
N GLU A 343 -7.61 6.90 17.90
CA GLU A 343 -8.13 8.08 18.63
C GLU A 343 -9.67 8.19 18.60
N GLU A 344 -10.25 9.15 19.34
CA GLU A 344 -11.71 9.28 19.42
C GLU A 344 -12.26 10.03 18.20
N GLU A 345 -11.56 11.09 17.76
CA GLU A 345 -11.92 11.90 16.60
C GLU A 345 -11.91 11.12 15.28
N TRP A 346 -11.12 10.06 15.20
CA TRP A 346 -11.09 9.09 14.10
C TRP A 346 -12.48 8.48 13.81
N ILE A 347 -13.31 8.27 14.84
CA ILE A 347 -14.68 7.73 14.67
C ILE A 347 -15.56 8.67 13.83
N ALA A 348 -15.33 9.98 13.89
CA ALA A 348 -16.08 10.95 13.10
C ALA A 348 -15.76 10.90 11.58
N THR A 349 -14.71 10.15 11.19
CA THR A 349 -14.35 9.88 9.78
C THR A 349 -14.86 8.52 9.29
N VAL A 350 -15.42 7.68 10.16
CA VAL A 350 -15.92 6.35 9.79
C VAL A 350 -17.36 6.42 9.28
N THR A 351 -17.56 6.02 8.02
CA THR A 351 -18.91 5.89 7.47
C THR A 351 -19.64 4.68 8.10
N GLY A 352 -20.85 4.91 8.63
CA GLY A 352 -21.70 3.84 9.18
C GLY A 352 -21.25 3.22 10.50
N TRP A 353 -20.57 3.96 11.38
CA TRP A 353 -20.08 3.45 12.68
C TRP A 353 -21.15 2.71 13.52
N PRO A 354 -20.89 1.47 14.00
CA PRO A 354 -21.84 0.72 14.81
C PRO A 354 -22.09 1.36 16.18
N VAL A 355 -23.35 1.65 16.51
CA VAL A 355 -23.75 2.34 17.76
C VAL A 355 -23.32 1.59 19.03
N ASN A 356 -23.21 0.26 18.96
CA ASN A 356 -22.75 -0.65 20.01
C ASN A 356 -21.21 -0.74 20.16
N TYR A 357 -20.43 -0.15 19.24
CA TYR A 357 -18.97 -0.08 19.36
C TYR A 357 -18.59 1.19 20.14
N LYS A 358 -17.96 1.00 21.30
CA LYS A 358 -17.53 2.07 22.19
C LYS A 358 -16.02 2.24 22.19
N TRP A 359 -15.59 3.49 22.06
CA TRP A 359 -14.21 3.88 22.24
C TRP A 359 -13.78 3.77 23.70
N SER A 360 -12.47 3.68 23.91
CA SER A 360 -11.83 3.77 25.22
C SER A 360 -10.49 4.48 25.10
N ASP A 361 -10.18 5.25 26.13
CA ASP A 361 -8.94 6.02 26.27
C ASP A 361 -7.69 5.19 25.96
N MET A 362 -6.97 5.59 24.90
CA MET A 362 -5.78 4.88 24.39
C MET A 362 -4.70 4.70 25.47
N THR A 363 -4.49 5.69 26.34
CA THR A 363 -3.48 5.63 27.40
C THR A 363 -3.86 4.63 28.50
N LYS A 364 -5.13 4.60 28.90
CA LYS A 364 -5.66 3.64 29.90
C LYS A 364 -5.62 2.21 29.35
N VAL A 365 -6.03 2.01 28.09
CA VAL A 365 -5.98 0.70 27.42
C VAL A 365 -4.53 0.24 27.22
N GLY A 366 -3.64 1.11 26.72
CA GLY A 366 -2.23 0.80 26.55
C GLY A 366 -1.52 0.40 27.85
N LYS A 367 -1.83 1.07 28.97
CA LYS A 367 -1.30 0.70 30.31
C LYS A 367 -1.89 -0.61 30.84
N LYS A 368 -3.20 -0.84 30.68
CA LYS A 368 -3.87 -2.11 31.01
C LYS A 368 -3.21 -3.28 30.27
N LEU A 369 -3.09 -3.18 28.94
CA LEU A 369 -2.60 -4.26 28.09
C LEU A 369 -1.09 -4.46 28.22
N SER A 370 -0.31 -3.40 28.41
CA SER A 370 1.10 -3.49 28.79
C SER A 370 1.30 -4.37 30.04
N ALA A 371 0.48 -4.18 31.08
CA ALA A 371 0.58 -4.96 32.30
C ALA A 371 0.27 -6.45 32.06
N VAL A 372 -0.74 -6.75 31.24
CA VAL A 372 -1.10 -8.13 30.84
C VAL A 372 -0.02 -8.77 29.95
N LEU A 373 0.59 -8.00 29.04
CA LEU A 373 1.64 -8.47 28.13
C LEU A 373 2.97 -8.74 28.85
N ARG A 374 3.35 -7.91 29.83
CA ARG A 374 4.64 -8.03 30.55
C ARG A 374 4.56 -8.76 31.90
N ASP A 375 3.38 -9.22 32.35
CA ASP A 375 3.23 -9.97 33.61
C ASP A 375 4.14 -11.22 33.64
N PRO A 376 5.10 -11.33 34.58
CA PRO A 376 5.99 -12.48 34.70
C PRO A 376 5.29 -13.76 35.19
N ALA A 377 4.09 -13.65 35.79
CA ALA A 377 3.23 -14.79 36.14
C ALA A 377 2.29 -15.19 34.99
N GLY A 378 1.88 -14.23 34.16
CA GLY A 378 0.97 -14.41 33.01
C GLY A 378 1.56 -15.20 31.84
N GLU A 379 0.80 -15.35 30.75
CA GLU A 379 1.20 -16.17 29.60
C GLU A 379 2.23 -15.49 28.68
N HIS A 380 2.11 -14.17 28.52
CA HIS A 380 2.74 -13.42 27.43
C HIS A 380 4.19 -13.02 27.69
N LYS A 381 4.54 -12.62 28.92
CA LYS A 381 5.92 -12.36 29.39
C LYS A 381 6.80 -11.60 28.38
N CYS A 382 6.24 -10.58 27.73
CA CYS A 382 6.90 -9.91 26.61
C CYS A 382 8.13 -9.10 27.07
N ASP A 383 9.17 -9.13 26.25
CA ASP A 383 10.35 -8.27 26.39
C ASP A 383 10.02 -6.81 26.06
N LEU A 384 9.24 -6.64 24.98
CA LEU A 384 8.92 -5.39 24.30
C LEU A 384 7.41 -5.33 24.02
N VAL A 385 6.82 -4.13 24.04
CA VAL A 385 5.45 -3.90 23.57
C VAL A 385 5.45 -2.74 22.58
N ILE A 386 4.92 -2.98 21.38
CA ILE A 386 4.76 -1.97 20.32
C ILE A 386 3.28 -1.60 20.22
N ALA A 387 2.98 -0.31 20.16
CA ALA A 387 1.66 0.16 19.72
C ALA A 387 1.69 0.34 18.20
N VAL A 388 0.72 -0.24 17.52
CA VAL A 388 0.40 0.05 16.12
C VAL A 388 -0.78 1.03 16.19
N THR A 389 -0.65 2.24 15.65
CA THR A 389 -1.62 3.32 15.85
C THR A 389 -2.22 3.80 14.53
N HIS A 390 -3.45 4.29 14.59
CA HIS A 390 -4.09 4.96 13.46
C HIS A 390 -4.81 6.20 13.98
N SER A 391 -4.01 7.26 14.16
CA SER A 391 -4.30 8.50 14.91
C SER A 391 -3.46 9.64 14.34
N ARG A 392 -3.85 10.90 14.53
CA ARG A 392 -3.10 12.07 14.05
C ARG A 392 -1.75 12.25 14.78
N ILE A 393 -0.74 12.81 14.10
CA ILE A 393 0.61 13.09 14.65
C ILE A 393 0.60 13.72 16.08
N PRO A 394 -0.17 14.78 16.38
CA PRO A 394 -0.19 15.39 17.71
C PRO A 394 -0.65 14.42 18.82
N ASN A 395 -1.59 13.53 18.50
CA ASN A 395 -2.15 12.55 19.42
C ASN A 395 -1.22 11.34 19.59
N ASP A 396 -0.50 10.91 18.55
CA ASP A 396 0.60 9.95 18.69
C ASP A 396 1.73 10.50 19.58
N ILE A 397 2.13 11.77 19.41
CA ILE A 397 3.15 12.44 20.26
C ILE A 397 2.71 12.46 21.74
N LYS A 398 1.45 12.81 22.00
CA LYS A 398 0.86 12.76 23.35
C LYS A 398 0.84 11.33 23.90
N LEU A 399 0.38 10.37 23.11
CA LEU A 399 0.24 8.97 23.50
C LEU A 399 1.61 8.32 23.78
N ALA A 400 2.62 8.60 22.97
CA ALA A 400 4.00 8.13 23.17
C ALA A 400 4.56 8.59 24.52
N ARG A 401 4.35 9.86 24.89
CA ARG A 401 4.72 10.40 26.21
C ARG A 401 3.94 9.70 27.33
N GLU A 402 2.62 9.65 27.21
CA GLU A 402 1.76 9.08 28.24
C GLU A 402 1.98 7.57 28.46
N LEU A 403 2.42 6.82 27.43
CA LEU A 403 2.79 5.40 27.50
C LEU A 403 4.30 5.15 27.69
N GLY A 404 5.13 6.18 27.77
CA GLY A 404 6.57 6.03 27.97
C GLY A 404 7.33 5.38 26.81
N ALA A 405 6.90 5.60 25.57
CA ALA A 405 7.61 5.24 24.34
C ALA A 405 8.70 6.30 24.05
N LEU A 406 9.70 6.36 24.94
CA LEU A 406 10.65 7.47 25.00
C LEU A 406 11.99 7.15 24.33
N SER A 407 12.59 8.19 23.73
CA SER A 407 13.91 8.13 23.11
C SER A 407 15.00 7.77 24.13
N PRO A 408 16.18 7.30 23.68
CA PRO A 408 17.32 7.07 24.57
C PRO A 408 17.76 8.29 25.40
N ASP A 409 17.33 9.50 25.02
CA ASP A 409 17.50 10.73 25.81
C ASP A 409 16.32 10.98 26.77
N GLY A 410 15.07 10.77 26.35
CA GLY A 410 13.90 10.84 27.25
C GLY A 410 13.95 9.80 28.39
N GLN A 411 14.57 8.64 28.13
CA GLN A 411 14.87 7.61 29.13
C GLN A 411 15.88 8.06 30.20
N LYS A 412 16.62 9.16 30.00
CA LYS A 412 17.56 9.70 31.00
C LYS A 412 16.87 10.55 32.07
N THR A 413 15.71 11.12 31.74
CA THR A 413 14.90 11.96 32.65
C THR A 413 13.71 11.21 33.24
N THR A 414 13.30 10.10 32.64
CA THR A 414 12.14 9.29 33.04
C THR A 414 12.52 7.81 33.19
N ASP A 415 12.33 7.23 34.37
CA ASP A 415 12.55 5.79 34.61
C ASP A 415 11.44 4.94 33.94
N ILE A 416 11.57 4.67 32.64
CA ILE A 416 10.60 3.80 31.94
C ILE A 416 10.65 2.35 32.43
N ASN A 417 11.69 1.94 33.16
CA ASN A 417 11.93 0.56 33.55
C ASN A 417 10.91 0.06 34.60
N SER A 418 10.30 0.99 35.35
CA SER A 418 9.19 0.72 36.27
C SER A 418 7.80 1.07 35.70
N LEU A 419 7.72 1.66 34.50
CA LEU A 419 6.48 2.18 33.93
C LEU A 419 5.80 1.22 32.94
N GLN A 420 4.52 0.94 33.20
CA GLN A 420 3.62 0.32 32.24
C GLN A 420 3.35 1.25 31.04
N GLY A 421 3.24 0.66 29.85
CA GLY A 421 3.05 1.33 28.57
C GLY A 421 3.91 0.67 27.47
N VAL A 422 4.14 1.35 26.35
CA VAL A 422 4.75 0.79 25.14
C VAL A 422 6.12 1.39 24.85
N ASP A 423 6.93 0.72 24.04
CA ASP A 423 8.33 1.07 23.77
C ASP A 423 8.50 1.87 22.46
N LEU A 424 7.57 1.69 21.50
CA LEU A 424 7.55 2.32 20.18
C LEU A 424 6.11 2.46 19.70
N LEU A 425 5.81 3.55 18.99
CA LEU A 425 4.61 3.69 18.15
C LEU A 425 4.99 3.52 16.67
N LEU A 426 4.19 2.75 15.94
CA LEU A 426 4.20 2.62 14.48
C LEU A 426 2.82 3.08 14.00
N GLY A 427 2.73 4.13 13.19
CA GLY A 427 1.47 4.87 13.01
C GLY A 427 1.05 5.15 11.56
N GLY A 428 -0.27 5.23 11.32
CA GLY A 428 -0.91 5.68 10.07
C GLY A 428 -1.84 6.90 10.26
N HIS A 429 -2.79 7.11 9.35
CA HIS A 429 -3.83 8.16 9.28
C HIS A 429 -3.45 9.47 8.59
N ASP A 430 -2.32 10.10 8.92
CA ASP A 430 -2.00 11.45 8.42
C ASP A 430 -1.57 11.50 6.92
N HIS A 431 -1.37 10.34 6.27
CA HIS A 431 -0.81 10.17 4.91
C HIS A 431 0.63 10.66 4.71
N ILE A 432 1.25 11.16 5.77
CA ILE A 432 2.56 11.83 5.76
C ILE A 432 3.68 10.86 6.15
N TYR A 433 4.83 10.97 5.47
CA TYR A 433 6.07 10.35 5.93
C TYR A 433 6.69 11.23 7.02
N TRP A 434 6.61 10.77 8.28
CA TRP A 434 7.14 11.49 9.44
C TRP A 434 7.75 10.55 10.47
N ILE A 435 8.90 10.95 11.00
CA ILE A 435 9.68 10.21 11.99
C ILE A 435 9.98 11.16 13.15
N SER A 436 9.76 10.74 14.39
CA SER A 436 10.03 11.60 15.54
C SER A 436 11.54 11.90 15.70
N LYS A 437 11.86 13.10 16.16
CA LYS A 437 13.23 13.61 16.42
C LYS A 437 14.00 12.76 17.44
N GLY A 438 13.31 11.89 18.17
CA GLY A 438 13.88 10.99 19.17
C GLY A 438 14.53 9.72 18.61
N VAL A 439 14.41 9.44 17.30
CA VAL A 439 15.23 8.40 16.67
C VAL A 439 16.71 8.79 16.67
N THR A 440 17.62 7.81 16.72
CA THR A 440 19.05 8.12 16.84
C THR A 440 19.71 8.47 15.52
N GLU A 441 19.23 7.93 14.41
CA GLU A 441 19.83 8.09 13.08
C GLU A 441 18.82 7.71 11.99
N TRP A 442 18.67 8.52 10.94
CA TRP A 442 17.78 8.17 9.83
C TRP A 442 18.38 8.55 8.47
N GLU A 443 18.39 7.61 7.53
CA GLU A 443 18.85 7.85 6.15
C GLU A 443 17.66 8.21 5.23
N GLY A 444 17.84 9.17 4.32
CA GLY A 444 16.84 9.52 3.31
C GLY A 444 15.66 10.38 3.79
N TYR A 445 15.68 10.86 5.04
CA TYR A 445 14.71 11.81 5.59
C TYR A 445 15.39 12.68 6.65
N ASP A 446 15.12 13.99 6.64
CA ASP A 446 15.59 14.91 7.69
C ASP A 446 14.57 15.01 8.82
N ILE A 447 14.89 14.41 9.95
CA ILE A 447 14.05 14.42 11.16
C ILE A 447 13.94 15.80 11.83
N GLN A 448 14.76 16.78 11.44
CA GLN A 448 14.71 18.16 11.96
C GLN A 448 13.86 19.10 11.09
N SER A 449 13.43 18.65 9.91
CA SER A 449 12.52 19.43 9.05
C SER A 449 11.18 19.67 9.76
N PRO A 450 10.63 20.90 9.68
CA PRO A 450 9.30 21.19 10.24
C PRO A 450 8.21 20.32 9.62
N GLN A 451 7.27 19.88 10.46
CA GLN A 451 6.11 19.10 10.05
C GLN A 451 4.89 19.59 10.86
N ASP A 452 3.80 19.92 10.17
CA ASP A 452 2.53 20.31 10.79
C ASP A 452 2.07 19.22 11.77
N GLY A 453 1.62 19.63 12.96
CA GLY A 453 1.23 18.76 14.06
C GLY A 453 2.40 18.17 14.87
N ALA A 454 3.64 18.28 14.38
CA ALA A 454 4.86 17.81 15.06
C ALA A 454 5.61 18.93 15.82
N GLU A 455 5.01 20.10 16.00
CA GLU A 455 5.61 21.25 16.70
C GLU A 455 5.93 20.90 18.16
N ASN A 456 5.11 20.03 18.74
CA ASN A 456 5.25 19.54 20.11
C ASN A 456 6.21 18.36 20.26
N ASP A 457 6.83 17.81 19.20
CA ASP A 457 7.88 16.80 19.34
C ASP A 457 9.21 17.48 19.70
N THR A 458 9.74 17.12 20.88
CA THR A 458 10.98 17.67 21.46
C THR A 458 12.15 16.67 21.44
N GLY A 459 12.05 15.58 20.67
CA GLY A 459 13.10 14.56 20.59
C GLY A 459 13.06 13.53 21.73
N ASP A 460 12.01 13.55 22.53
CA ASP A 460 11.78 12.67 23.67
C ASP A 460 10.94 11.43 23.33
N THR A 461 10.28 11.39 22.17
CA THR A 461 9.34 10.32 21.77
C THR A 461 9.88 9.42 20.65
N LEU A 462 9.41 8.17 20.56
CA LEU A 462 9.71 7.22 19.48
C LEU A 462 8.45 6.85 18.68
N ILE A 463 8.34 7.42 17.47
CA ILE A 463 7.20 7.27 16.56
C ILE A 463 7.73 7.17 15.11
N VAL A 464 7.16 6.25 14.32
CA VAL A 464 7.46 6.07 12.89
C VAL A 464 6.15 6.05 12.09
N LYS A 465 6.01 6.95 11.11
CA LYS A 465 4.91 7.02 10.15
C LYS A 465 5.48 7.10 8.73
N SER A 466 4.92 6.34 7.80
CA SER A 466 5.64 5.91 6.59
C SER A 466 4.92 6.28 5.29
N GLY A 467 4.26 7.44 5.26
CA GLY A 467 3.66 7.98 4.04
C GLY A 467 2.26 7.44 3.77
N THR A 468 2.01 7.10 2.51
CA THR A 468 0.72 6.67 1.98
C THR A 468 0.92 5.91 0.66
N ASP A 469 -0.10 5.20 0.20
CA ASP A 469 -0.28 4.70 -1.17
C ASP A 469 0.94 3.96 -1.79
N PHE A 470 1.67 3.20 -0.98
CA PHE A 470 2.91 2.51 -1.37
C PHE A 470 4.03 3.45 -1.93
N GLN A 471 3.94 4.76 -1.70
CA GLN A 471 4.96 5.74 -2.10
C GLN A 471 6.26 5.54 -1.31
N ASP A 472 6.14 5.16 -0.03
CA ASP A 472 7.24 5.07 0.93
C ASP A 472 7.23 3.78 1.75
N LEU A 473 8.41 3.39 2.23
CA LEU A 473 8.65 2.23 3.09
C LEU A 473 9.76 2.55 4.09
N SER A 474 9.47 2.42 5.39
CA SER A 474 10.49 2.59 6.44
C SER A 474 11.16 1.25 6.76
N GLU A 475 12.47 1.17 6.52
CA GLU A 475 13.33 0.14 7.12
C GLU A 475 13.79 0.66 8.48
N VAL A 476 13.48 -0.07 9.56
CA VAL A 476 13.77 0.32 10.95
C VAL A 476 14.59 -0.76 11.63
N VAL A 477 15.56 -0.36 12.44
CA VAL A 477 16.44 -1.25 13.19
C VAL A 477 16.48 -0.82 14.64
N LEU A 478 15.97 -1.68 15.53
CA LEU A 478 16.00 -1.46 16.98
C LEU A 478 17.18 -2.22 17.60
N GLU A 479 18.01 -1.52 18.35
CA GLU A 479 19.08 -2.06 19.18
C GLU A 479 18.58 -2.10 20.64
N LEU A 480 18.31 -3.30 21.15
CA LEU A 480 17.60 -3.55 22.39
C LEU A 480 18.53 -4.00 23.51
N LYS A 481 18.56 -3.24 24.61
CA LYS A 481 19.36 -3.53 25.82
C LYS A 481 18.52 -4.27 26.85
N ASP A 482 19.13 -5.25 27.52
CA ASP A 482 18.56 -5.93 28.69
C ASP A 482 18.55 -5.03 29.95
N ASN A 483 17.44 -5.08 30.69
CA ASN A 483 17.26 -4.39 31.97
C ASN A 483 17.58 -5.27 33.18
N PRO A 484 17.69 -4.68 34.39
CA PRO A 484 17.82 -5.45 35.63
C PRO A 484 16.64 -6.42 35.83
N PRO A 485 16.88 -7.65 36.33
CA PRO A 485 15.81 -8.57 36.69
C PRO A 485 14.85 -7.94 37.71
N GLY A 486 13.55 -7.94 37.41
CA GLY A 486 12.51 -7.31 38.24
C GLY A 486 12.03 -5.95 37.75
N SER A 487 12.62 -5.37 36.69
CA SER A 487 12.01 -4.27 35.94
C SER A 487 10.69 -4.70 35.29
N VAL A 488 9.75 -3.77 35.12
CA VAL A 488 8.49 -3.97 34.37
C VAL A 488 8.79 -4.20 32.89
N ARG A 489 9.80 -3.51 32.35
CA ARG A 489 10.29 -3.70 30.97
C ARG A 489 11.57 -4.53 31.00
N ASN A 490 11.53 -5.77 30.50
CA ASN A 490 12.71 -6.66 30.47
C ASN A 490 13.79 -6.16 29.50
N LYS A 491 13.39 -5.45 28.45
CA LYS A 491 14.27 -4.77 27.49
C LYS A 491 13.81 -3.34 27.24
N VAL A 492 14.73 -2.50 26.77
CA VAL A 492 14.46 -1.12 26.32
C VAL A 492 15.24 -0.83 25.03
N ILE A 493 14.75 0.11 24.23
CA ILE A 493 15.41 0.56 23.00
C ILE A 493 16.61 1.46 23.40
N GLN A 494 17.82 0.96 23.12
CA GLN A 494 19.09 1.65 23.37
C GLN A 494 19.49 2.56 22.21
N LYS A 495 19.27 2.09 20.97
CA LYS A 495 19.39 2.86 19.73
C LYS A 495 18.24 2.45 18.82
N ILE A 496 17.74 3.40 18.04
CA ILE A 496 16.81 3.15 16.94
C ILE A 496 17.36 3.89 15.73
N THR A 497 17.55 3.15 14.63
CA THR A 497 17.92 3.73 13.34
C THR A 497 16.92 3.34 12.28
N GLY A 498 16.94 4.05 11.15
CA GLY A 498 16.15 3.64 10.01
C GLY A 498 16.57 4.29 8.70
N LYS A 499 15.82 3.94 7.65
CA LYS A 499 16.00 4.42 6.29
C LYS A 499 14.64 4.58 5.62
N ARG A 500 14.42 5.76 5.02
CA ARG A 500 13.32 5.99 4.09
C ARG A 500 13.70 5.36 2.75
N HIS A 501 12.93 4.38 2.31
CA HIS A 501 12.94 3.90 0.92
C HIS A 501 11.72 4.49 0.22
N VAL A 502 11.93 5.14 -0.91
CA VAL A 502 10.85 5.71 -1.72
C VAL A 502 10.69 4.85 -2.97
N THR A 503 9.46 4.49 -3.32
CA THR A 503 9.15 3.81 -4.57
C THR A 503 9.42 4.75 -5.74
N ARG A 504 10.17 4.30 -6.75
CA ARG A 504 10.59 5.13 -7.89
C ARG A 504 10.14 4.53 -9.22
N GLU A 505 10.14 5.34 -10.27
CA GLU A 505 9.78 4.86 -11.61
C GLU A 505 10.74 3.76 -12.10
N ASN A 506 12.02 3.87 -11.75
CA ASN A 506 13.09 2.93 -12.10
C ASN A 506 13.23 1.74 -11.13
N THR A 507 12.47 1.67 -10.05
CA THR A 507 12.45 0.50 -9.15
C THR A 507 11.99 -0.74 -9.94
N PRO A 508 12.66 -1.90 -9.81
CA PRO A 508 12.26 -3.12 -10.51
C PRO A 508 10.82 -3.56 -10.18
N VAL A 509 10.14 -4.16 -11.15
CA VAL A 509 8.81 -4.77 -10.96
C VAL A 509 8.95 -6.16 -10.33
N ASN A 510 8.36 -6.37 -9.16
CA ASN A 510 8.22 -7.69 -8.56
C ASN A 510 7.20 -8.50 -9.38
N LYS A 511 7.69 -9.50 -10.11
CA LYS A 511 6.88 -10.32 -11.03
C LYS A 511 5.75 -11.06 -10.33
N PHE A 512 5.99 -11.60 -9.13
CA PHE A 512 4.98 -12.37 -8.39
C PHE A 512 3.80 -11.49 -7.97
N ILE A 513 4.08 -10.30 -7.46
CA ILE A 513 3.01 -9.32 -7.15
C ILE A 513 2.34 -8.81 -8.42
N LYS A 514 3.09 -8.62 -9.51
CA LYS A 514 2.49 -8.25 -10.81
C LYS A 514 1.53 -9.32 -11.33
N ASP A 515 1.88 -10.61 -11.25
CA ASP A 515 1.02 -11.70 -11.72
C ASP A 515 -0.30 -11.76 -10.93
N ILE A 516 -0.27 -11.41 -9.63
CA ILE A 516 -1.48 -11.24 -8.79
C ILE A 516 -2.29 -10.02 -9.24
N VAL A 517 -1.66 -8.85 -9.38
CA VAL A 517 -2.33 -7.59 -9.78
C VAL A 517 -2.97 -7.71 -11.18
N ASP A 518 -2.29 -8.33 -12.14
CA ASP A 518 -2.83 -8.59 -13.49
C ASP A 518 -4.01 -9.57 -13.45
N GLY A 519 -3.98 -10.57 -12.56
CA GLY A 519 -5.04 -11.54 -12.35
C GLY A 519 -6.31 -10.94 -11.74
N GLU A 520 -6.17 -10.14 -10.68
CA GLU A 520 -7.30 -9.52 -9.98
C GLU A 520 -7.90 -8.32 -10.72
N LEU A 521 -7.08 -7.53 -11.43
CA LEU A 521 -7.45 -6.19 -11.91
C LEU A 521 -7.25 -5.96 -13.41
N GLY A 522 -6.70 -6.91 -14.18
CA GLY A 522 -6.33 -6.70 -15.59
C GLY A 522 -7.46 -6.15 -16.47
N THR A 523 -8.69 -6.65 -16.30
CA THR A 523 -9.88 -6.15 -17.04
C THR A 523 -10.38 -4.80 -16.56
N ILE A 524 -10.17 -4.45 -15.28
CA ILE A 524 -10.59 -3.18 -14.67
C ILE A 524 -9.64 -2.07 -15.15
N ASN A 525 -8.33 -2.29 -15.04
CA ASN A 525 -7.29 -1.39 -15.53
C ASN A 525 -7.44 -1.08 -17.03
N ALA A 526 -7.73 -2.10 -17.86
CA ALA A 526 -7.95 -1.93 -19.29
C ALA A 526 -9.22 -1.11 -19.66
N ALA A 527 -10.21 -1.02 -18.76
CA ALA A 527 -11.40 -0.20 -18.96
C ALA A 527 -11.19 1.27 -18.55
N MET A 528 -10.27 1.55 -17.64
CA MET A 528 -10.07 2.87 -17.03
C MET A 528 -8.96 3.71 -17.67
N ALA A 529 -8.17 3.13 -18.58
CA ALA A 529 -7.11 3.82 -19.32
C ALA A 529 -7.59 4.84 -20.39
N GLU A 530 -8.89 5.12 -20.47
CA GLU A 530 -9.47 6.07 -21.43
C GLU A 530 -9.11 7.52 -21.08
N LYS A 531 -8.68 8.31 -22.08
CA LYS A 531 -8.30 9.72 -21.94
C LYS A 531 -9.55 10.59 -22.04
N ILE A 532 -9.89 11.34 -20.99
CA ILE A 532 -11.15 12.10 -20.92
C ILE A 532 -10.95 13.61 -21.14
N LEU A 533 -9.82 14.17 -20.67
CA LEU A 533 -9.49 15.59 -20.83
C LEU A 533 -7.97 15.83 -20.89
N ILE A 534 -7.60 17.04 -21.27
CA ILE A 534 -6.28 17.66 -21.07
C ILE A 534 -6.45 18.78 -20.03
N THR A 535 -5.55 18.82 -19.06
CA THR A 535 -5.36 20.00 -18.19
C THR A 535 -4.16 20.81 -18.68
N GLU A 536 -4.29 22.14 -18.67
CA GLU A 536 -3.19 23.06 -19.00
C GLU A 536 -2.39 23.48 -17.75
N VAL A 537 -2.89 23.18 -16.55
CA VAL A 537 -2.23 23.43 -15.26
C VAL A 537 -1.94 22.13 -14.51
N GLN A 538 -1.03 22.20 -13.55
CA GLN A 538 -0.77 21.11 -12.60
C GLN A 538 -1.98 20.93 -11.67
N LEU A 539 -2.52 19.72 -11.59
CA LEU A 539 -3.57 19.35 -10.65
C LEU A 539 -2.92 18.56 -9.51
N ASP A 540 -2.63 19.25 -8.42
CA ASP A 540 -2.13 18.65 -7.17
C ASP A 540 -3.32 18.17 -6.34
N VAL A 541 -3.33 16.88 -5.97
CA VAL A 541 -4.36 16.25 -5.10
C VAL A 541 -3.78 15.71 -3.80
N ARG A 542 -2.54 16.10 -3.45
CA ARG A 542 -1.95 15.73 -2.16
C ARG A 542 -2.75 16.34 -1.03
N SER A 543 -3.07 15.53 -0.03
CA SER A 543 -3.71 15.90 1.23
C SER A 543 -3.10 17.17 1.84
N SER A 544 -1.77 17.20 1.91
CA SER A 544 -0.93 18.33 2.36
C SER A 544 -1.01 19.62 1.51
N PHE A 545 -1.74 19.60 0.40
CA PHE A 545 -2.07 20.77 -0.41
C PHE A 545 -3.58 21.07 -0.35
N ILE A 546 -4.42 20.14 -0.80
CA ILE A 546 -5.86 20.38 -0.99
C ILE A 546 -6.66 20.54 0.32
N ARG A 547 -6.11 20.12 1.47
CA ARG A 547 -6.77 20.25 2.78
C ARG A 547 -6.31 21.48 3.58
N LEU A 548 -5.46 22.32 2.99
CA LEU A 548 -4.94 23.55 3.60
C LEU A 548 -5.30 24.83 2.86
N GLN A 549 -5.53 24.75 1.54
CA GLN A 549 -5.79 25.91 0.68
C GLN A 549 -6.62 25.55 -0.55
N GLU A 550 -7.13 26.58 -1.22
CA GLU A 550 -7.85 26.47 -2.48
C GLU A 550 -6.99 25.78 -3.56
N SER A 551 -7.62 24.95 -4.41
CA SER A 551 -6.89 24.12 -5.38
C SER A 551 -7.58 24.12 -6.76
N PRO A 552 -6.82 24.16 -7.88
CA PRO A 552 -7.42 24.21 -9.21
C PRO A 552 -8.37 23.03 -9.49
N ILE A 553 -8.06 21.83 -8.98
CA ILE A 553 -8.91 20.65 -9.15
C ILE A 553 -10.14 20.67 -8.23
N GLY A 554 -10.03 21.18 -7.00
CA GLY A 554 -11.18 21.34 -6.11
C GLY A 554 -12.20 22.32 -6.69
N ASN A 555 -11.71 23.45 -7.20
CA ASN A 555 -12.53 24.44 -7.90
C ASN A 555 -13.20 23.84 -9.14
N TRP A 556 -12.43 23.15 -9.99
CA TRP A 556 -12.97 22.49 -11.20
C TRP A 556 -14.04 21.44 -10.87
N ILE A 557 -13.84 20.63 -9.82
CA ILE A 557 -14.84 19.65 -9.35
C ILE A 557 -16.10 20.38 -8.87
N ALA A 558 -15.97 21.40 -8.03
CA ALA A 558 -17.09 22.15 -7.48
C ALA A 558 -17.89 22.88 -8.58
N ASP A 559 -17.20 23.52 -9.53
CA ASP A 559 -17.82 24.15 -10.70
C ASP A 559 -18.55 23.12 -11.58
N CYS A 560 -17.94 21.98 -11.88
CA CYS A 560 -18.57 20.95 -12.72
C CYS A 560 -19.87 20.38 -12.13
N ILE A 561 -19.97 20.27 -10.80
CA ILE A 561 -21.18 19.75 -10.16
C ILE A 561 -22.24 20.82 -9.90
N ARG A 562 -21.88 22.09 -9.64
CA ARG A 562 -22.84 23.12 -9.19
C ARG A 562 -24.11 23.24 -10.05
N PRO A 563 -24.08 23.28 -11.40
CA PRO A 563 -25.29 23.42 -12.19
C PRO A 563 -26.03 22.10 -12.48
N ALA A 564 -25.50 20.95 -12.02
CA ALA A 564 -25.86 19.64 -12.56
C ALA A 564 -27.27 19.14 -12.23
N TYR A 565 -28.00 19.86 -11.37
CA TYR A 565 -29.44 19.65 -11.09
C TYR A 565 -30.31 20.89 -11.37
N ASP A 566 -29.79 21.97 -11.95
CA ASP A 566 -30.56 23.22 -12.14
C ASP A 566 -31.80 22.99 -13.02
N GLU A 567 -31.71 22.14 -14.05
CA GLU A 567 -32.87 21.72 -14.86
C GLU A 567 -33.88 20.89 -14.06
N ALA A 568 -33.42 20.02 -13.16
CA ALA A 568 -34.30 19.23 -12.29
C ALA A 568 -35.03 20.13 -11.28
N LEU A 569 -34.33 21.08 -10.65
CA LEU A 569 -34.90 22.08 -9.75
C LEU A 569 -35.97 22.92 -10.46
N HIS A 570 -35.73 23.36 -11.69
CA HIS A 570 -36.70 24.10 -12.50
C HIS A 570 -38.00 23.32 -12.84
N HIS A 571 -37.99 22.00 -12.68
CA HIS A 571 -39.17 21.14 -12.82
C HIS A 571 -39.79 20.69 -11.47
N MET A 572 -39.25 21.15 -10.33
CA MET A 572 -39.78 20.84 -9.00
C MET A 572 -40.69 21.97 -8.47
N PRO A 573 -41.90 21.66 -7.95
CA PRO A 573 -42.80 22.65 -7.37
C PRO A 573 -42.17 23.43 -6.20
N GLY A 574 -42.15 24.76 -6.29
CA GLY A 574 -41.51 25.66 -5.33
C GLY A 574 -40.05 26.02 -5.67
N TYR A 575 -39.49 25.45 -6.74
CA TYR A 575 -38.13 25.68 -7.23
C TYR A 575 -38.08 26.08 -8.71
N GLU A 576 -39.23 26.37 -9.32
CA GLU A 576 -39.29 26.98 -10.63
C GLU A 576 -38.47 28.29 -10.65
N GLN A 577 -37.49 28.39 -11.56
CA GLN A 577 -36.51 29.50 -11.64
C GLN A 577 -35.48 29.56 -10.49
N ARG A 578 -35.28 28.49 -9.71
CA ARG A 578 -34.16 28.35 -8.76
C ARG A 578 -33.06 27.42 -9.29
N ASN A 579 -31.90 28.02 -9.60
CA ASN A 579 -30.63 27.30 -9.70
C ASN A 579 -30.07 26.96 -8.31
N THR A 580 -29.09 26.05 -8.29
CA THR A 580 -28.18 25.82 -7.17
C THR A 580 -27.35 27.09 -6.92
N ASP A 581 -27.46 27.64 -5.72
CA ASP A 581 -26.80 28.90 -5.35
C ASP A 581 -25.27 28.70 -5.20
N CYS A 582 -24.84 27.62 -4.54
CA CYS A 582 -23.42 27.32 -4.30
C CYS A 582 -23.14 25.83 -4.02
N VAL A 583 -21.85 25.46 -4.04
CA VAL A 583 -21.32 24.14 -3.64
C VAL A 583 -20.44 24.29 -2.41
N ILE A 584 -20.51 23.30 -1.50
CA ILE A 584 -19.47 23.03 -0.49
C ILE A 584 -19.15 21.53 -0.57
N ALA A 585 -17.90 21.18 -0.89
CA ALA A 585 -17.41 19.80 -0.93
C ALA A 585 -16.19 19.67 -0.02
N CYS A 586 -16.16 18.68 0.87
CA CYS A 586 -15.02 18.41 1.73
C CYS A 586 -13.87 17.77 0.92
N CYS A 587 -12.67 18.35 0.96
CA CYS A 587 -11.48 17.82 0.28
C CYS A 587 -11.04 16.43 0.76
N GLY A 588 -11.62 15.88 1.82
CA GLY A 588 -11.52 14.47 2.22
C GLY A 588 -12.14 13.49 1.22
N ASP A 589 -13.08 13.97 0.38
CA ASP A 589 -13.64 13.22 -0.75
C ASP A 589 -12.63 13.05 -1.90
N PHE A 590 -11.61 13.90 -1.95
CA PHE A 590 -10.62 13.95 -3.03
C PHE A 590 -9.39 13.13 -2.62
N ARG A 591 -9.05 12.10 -3.42
CA ARG A 591 -8.12 11.04 -3.01
C ARG A 591 -6.96 10.81 -4.00
N GLY A 592 -6.05 9.92 -3.59
CA GLY A 592 -4.98 9.37 -4.42
C GLY A 592 -3.64 10.10 -4.35
N ASP A 593 -3.50 11.08 -3.45
CA ASP A 593 -2.26 11.74 -2.97
C ASP A 593 -1.13 11.97 -4.00
N GLY A 594 -1.54 12.33 -5.22
CA GLY A 594 -0.67 12.44 -6.38
C GLY A 594 -0.65 13.85 -6.96
N VAL A 595 0.12 14.00 -8.04
CA VAL A 595 0.21 15.24 -8.81
C VAL A 595 0.07 14.90 -10.29
N TYR A 596 -0.78 15.65 -10.99
CA TYR A 596 -1.01 15.47 -12.42
C TYR A 596 -0.52 16.72 -13.18
N GLU A 597 0.63 16.60 -13.82
CA GLU A 597 1.22 17.66 -14.64
C GLU A 597 0.39 17.97 -15.91
N PRO A 598 0.53 19.16 -16.51
CA PRO A 598 -0.17 19.55 -17.74
C PRO A 598 -0.10 18.48 -18.85
N GLY A 599 -1.26 18.05 -19.35
CA GLY A 599 -1.37 16.91 -20.25
C GLY A 599 -2.65 16.09 -20.04
N TYR A 600 -2.63 14.84 -20.51
CA TYR A 600 -3.80 13.95 -20.51
C TYR A 600 -4.17 13.44 -19.11
N PHE A 601 -5.41 13.69 -18.71
CA PHE A 601 -6.06 13.11 -17.54
C PHE A 601 -7.02 11.99 -17.98
N THR A 602 -6.97 10.85 -17.30
CA THR A 602 -7.72 9.64 -17.69
C THR A 602 -8.94 9.39 -16.81
N LEU A 603 -9.81 8.49 -17.23
CA LEU A 603 -10.90 7.96 -16.41
C LEU A 603 -10.36 7.32 -15.12
N LYS A 604 -9.21 6.62 -15.16
CA LYS A 604 -8.56 6.16 -13.92
C LYS A 604 -8.24 7.33 -13.00
N ASN A 605 -7.64 8.42 -13.51
CA ASN A 605 -7.30 9.56 -12.67
C ASN A 605 -8.55 10.22 -12.05
N LEU A 606 -9.64 10.36 -12.80
CA LEU A 606 -10.90 10.87 -12.25
C LEU A 606 -11.48 9.97 -11.15
N MET A 607 -11.45 8.64 -11.33
CA MET A 607 -11.93 7.70 -10.33
C MET A 607 -10.98 7.56 -9.13
N THR A 608 -9.67 7.74 -9.33
CA THR A 608 -8.68 7.81 -8.25
C THR A 608 -8.91 9.05 -7.37
N VAL A 609 -9.23 10.19 -7.99
CA VAL A 609 -9.55 11.42 -7.25
C VAL A 609 -10.94 11.36 -6.62
N LEU A 610 -11.93 10.76 -7.28
CA LEU A 610 -13.30 10.60 -6.79
C LEU A 610 -13.71 9.12 -6.73
N PRO A 611 -13.15 8.33 -5.78
CA PRO A 611 -13.41 6.89 -5.67
C PRO A 611 -14.74 6.57 -5.00
N TYR A 612 -15.26 7.52 -4.20
CA TYR A 612 -16.53 7.39 -3.53
C TYR A 612 -17.71 7.46 -4.50
N ASN A 613 -18.75 6.69 -4.20
CA ASN A 613 -20.02 6.70 -4.93
C ASN A 613 -21.17 7.17 -4.02
N ASP A 614 -20.87 8.07 -3.08
CA ASP A 614 -21.89 8.75 -2.29
C ASP A 614 -22.69 9.72 -3.19
N PRO A 615 -24.01 9.85 -3.02
CA PRO A 615 -24.81 10.82 -3.77
C PRO A 615 -24.40 12.26 -3.44
N THR A 616 -24.33 13.11 -4.46
CA THR A 616 -24.31 14.57 -4.28
C THR A 616 -25.75 15.05 -4.16
N VAL A 617 -26.08 15.70 -3.06
CA VAL A 617 -27.43 16.18 -2.70
C VAL A 617 -27.52 17.70 -2.74
N VAL A 618 -28.73 18.25 -2.81
CA VAL A 618 -28.98 19.71 -2.73
C VAL A 618 -29.83 19.98 -1.51
N VAL A 619 -29.36 20.88 -0.65
CA VAL A 619 -29.91 21.14 0.68
C VAL A 619 -30.33 22.61 0.77
N GLU A 620 -31.52 22.86 1.30
CA GLU A 620 -32.03 24.21 1.58
C GLU A 620 -31.54 24.68 2.96
N LEU A 621 -30.62 25.65 2.96
CA LEU A 621 -30.02 26.24 4.17
C LEU A 621 -30.49 27.67 4.39
N ASP A 622 -30.74 28.04 5.65
CA ASP A 622 -30.81 29.44 6.08
C ASP A 622 -29.41 30.09 6.14
N ALA A 623 -29.37 31.43 6.24
CA ALA A 623 -28.12 32.18 6.22
C ALA A 623 -27.15 31.84 7.35
N ASN A 624 -27.64 31.47 8.54
CA ASN A 624 -26.75 31.08 9.65
C ASN A 624 -26.17 29.70 9.40
N SER A 625 -26.97 28.76 8.92
CA SER A 625 -26.52 27.40 8.60
C SER A 625 -25.46 27.36 7.49
N LEU A 626 -25.54 28.27 6.50
CA LEU A 626 -24.50 28.43 5.49
C LEU A 626 -23.19 28.99 6.08
N TRP A 627 -23.26 29.98 6.97
CA TRP A 627 -22.08 30.47 7.70
C TRP A 627 -21.47 29.40 8.62
N ASP A 628 -22.31 28.71 9.38
CA ASP A 628 -21.91 27.70 10.36
C ASP A 628 -21.32 26.46 9.65
N ALA A 629 -21.74 26.15 8.42
CA ALA A 629 -21.10 25.14 7.58
C ALA A 629 -19.68 25.54 7.15
N MET A 630 -19.46 26.81 6.77
CA MET A 630 -18.11 27.31 6.46
C MET A 630 -17.21 27.39 7.70
N GLU A 631 -17.76 27.76 8.87
CA GLU A 631 -17.06 27.64 10.16
C GLU A 631 -16.69 26.18 10.46
N SER A 632 -17.59 25.21 10.25
CA SER A 632 -17.26 23.78 10.38
C SER A 632 -16.10 23.37 9.48
N GLY A 633 -16.11 23.77 8.20
CA GLY A 633 -15.02 23.46 7.27
C GLY A 633 -13.66 24.08 7.63
N LEU A 634 -13.66 25.28 8.23
CA LEU A 634 -12.44 26.00 8.62
C LEU A 634 -12.03 25.80 10.09
N SER A 635 -12.88 25.13 10.89
CA SER A 635 -12.75 24.95 12.35
C SER A 635 -11.42 24.38 12.83
N LYS A 636 -10.85 23.44 12.06
CA LYS A 636 -9.68 22.64 12.44
C LYS A 636 -8.40 23.01 11.71
N TRP A 637 -8.44 23.94 10.73
CA TRP A 637 -7.24 24.38 10.03
C TRP A 637 -6.15 24.86 11.03
N PRO A 638 -4.87 24.44 10.91
CA PRO A 638 -4.25 23.75 9.77
C PRO A 638 -4.09 22.22 9.92
N THR A 639 -4.90 21.49 10.70
CA THR A 639 -4.63 20.04 10.98
C THR A 639 -4.97 19.07 9.82
N GLN A 640 -4.83 19.51 8.56
CA GLN A 640 -4.95 18.72 7.32
C GLN A 640 -6.17 17.77 7.24
N GLU A 641 -7.29 18.21 7.83
CA GLU A 641 -8.56 17.48 7.90
C GLU A 641 -9.25 17.41 6.53
N GLY A 642 -9.97 16.31 6.27
CA GLY A 642 -10.82 16.20 5.08
C GLY A 642 -11.88 17.31 4.99
N ARG A 643 -12.28 17.89 6.13
CA ARG A 643 -13.37 18.87 6.23
C ARG A 643 -13.11 20.19 5.49
N PHE A 644 -11.87 20.48 5.11
CA PHE A 644 -11.51 21.71 4.40
C PHE A 644 -12.35 21.85 3.11
N PRO A 645 -13.04 22.98 2.88
CA PRO A 645 -14.04 23.07 1.82
C PRO A 645 -13.47 23.55 0.48
N ALA A 646 -13.66 22.74 -0.57
CA ALA A 646 -13.72 23.24 -1.94
C ALA A 646 -15.12 23.83 -2.20
N ILE A 647 -15.17 24.97 -2.90
CA ILE A 647 -16.39 25.77 -3.07
C ILE A 647 -16.61 26.20 -4.52
N SER A 648 -17.87 26.49 -4.88
CA SER A 648 -18.24 27.17 -6.13
C SER A 648 -19.48 28.03 -5.91
N GLY A 649 -19.60 29.13 -6.65
CA GLY A 649 -20.72 30.09 -6.55
C GLY A 649 -20.65 31.05 -5.35
N MET A 650 -19.56 31.00 -4.57
CA MET A 650 -19.32 31.93 -3.46
C MET A 650 -17.85 32.36 -3.35
N LYS A 651 -17.60 33.51 -2.71
CA LYS A 651 -16.31 33.98 -2.20
C LYS A 651 -16.41 34.04 -0.68
N VAL A 652 -15.36 33.59 0.04
CA VAL A 652 -15.34 33.54 1.51
C VAL A 652 -14.05 34.14 2.04
N THR A 653 -14.17 35.20 2.84
CA THR A 653 -13.03 35.78 3.56
C THR A 653 -13.02 35.25 4.99
N TRP A 654 -11.86 34.83 5.51
CA TRP A 654 -11.71 34.25 6.84
C TRP A 654 -10.35 34.58 7.48
N ASP A 655 -10.24 34.38 8.79
CA ASP A 655 -9.09 34.73 9.63
C ASP A 655 -8.73 33.53 10.53
N SER A 656 -7.62 32.87 10.21
CA SER A 656 -7.17 31.66 10.91
C SER A 656 -6.68 31.91 12.35
N SER A 657 -6.36 33.16 12.69
CA SER A 657 -5.92 33.55 14.04
C SER A 657 -7.06 33.55 15.07
N ARG A 658 -8.31 33.53 14.60
CA ARG A 658 -9.51 33.50 15.44
C ARG A 658 -9.82 32.10 15.94
N ALA A 659 -10.51 32.06 17.08
CA ALA A 659 -11.09 30.85 17.62
C ALA A 659 -12.07 30.21 16.61
N SER A 660 -12.08 28.87 16.57
CA SER A 660 -13.03 28.08 15.78
C SER A 660 -14.48 28.49 16.09
N GLY A 661 -15.31 28.63 15.05
CA GLY A 661 -16.67 29.17 15.19
C GLY A 661 -16.75 30.70 15.17
N SER A 662 -15.64 31.38 14.88
CA SER A 662 -15.58 32.83 14.62
C SER A 662 -14.48 33.18 13.60
N ARG A 663 -14.11 32.24 12.73
CA ARG A 663 -13.05 32.40 11.71
C ARG A 663 -13.56 33.08 10.43
N VAL A 664 -14.81 32.85 10.04
CA VAL A 664 -15.39 33.45 8.83
C VAL A 664 -15.66 34.95 9.06
N LEU A 665 -15.20 35.78 8.13
CA LEU A 665 -15.39 37.23 8.16
C LEU A 665 -16.53 37.69 7.23
N SER A 666 -16.66 37.04 6.07
CA SER A 666 -17.72 37.32 5.10
C SER A 666 -17.97 36.12 4.18
N ILE A 667 -19.19 36.04 3.64
CA ILE A 667 -19.56 35.14 2.56
C ILE A 667 -20.31 35.98 1.51
N TRP A 668 -19.88 35.92 0.26
CA TRP A 668 -20.53 36.57 -0.87
C TRP A 668 -20.93 35.51 -1.90
N LEU A 669 -22.14 35.56 -2.43
CA LEU A 669 -22.47 34.82 -3.64
C LEU A 669 -21.84 35.53 -4.84
N THR A 670 -21.33 34.76 -5.80
CA THR A 670 -20.67 35.27 -7.01
C THR A 670 -21.55 35.11 -8.25
N ALA A 671 -21.19 35.80 -9.33
CA ALA A 671 -21.75 35.61 -10.67
C ALA A 671 -20.68 35.83 -11.75
N PRO A 672 -20.83 35.28 -12.97
CA PRO A 672 -19.91 35.57 -14.08
C PRO A 672 -19.92 37.07 -14.43
N ASP A 673 -18.74 37.65 -14.69
CA ASP A 673 -18.64 39.03 -15.18
C ASP A 673 -19.28 39.14 -16.58
N PRO A 674 -20.32 39.99 -16.79
CA PRO A 674 -20.92 40.21 -18.11
C PRO A 674 -19.96 40.77 -19.18
N LYS A 675 -18.76 41.22 -18.79
CA LYS A 675 -17.74 41.80 -19.68
C LYS A 675 -16.54 40.87 -19.92
N ASN A 676 -16.24 39.96 -18.99
CA ASN A 676 -15.04 39.13 -19.01
C ASN A 676 -15.40 37.64 -18.81
N PRO A 677 -15.73 36.89 -19.88
CA PRO A 677 -16.16 35.49 -19.78
C PRO A 677 -15.13 34.59 -19.08
N GLY A 678 -15.49 34.07 -17.90
CA GLY A 678 -14.62 33.24 -17.05
C GLY A 678 -14.22 33.89 -15.74
N VAL A 679 -14.29 35.23 -15.65
CA VAL A 679 -14.12 35.99 -14.40
C VAL A 679 -15.39 35.91 -13.56
N SER A 680 -15.26 35.85 -12.23
CA SER A 680 -16.38 35.90 -11.28
C SER A 680 -16.34 37.20 -10.47
N VAL A 681 -17.51 37.81 -10.26
CA VAL A 681 -17.68 39.04 -9.48
C VAL A 681 -18.62 38.84 -8.31
N ASP A 682 -18.38 39.56 -7.23
CA ASP A 682 -19.25 39.57 -6.04
C ASP A 682 -20.63 40.13 -6.40
N LYS A 683 -21.68 39.37 -6.09
CA LYS A 683 -23.08 39.70 -6.43
C LYS A 683 -23.90 40.07 -5.21
N GLU A 684 -23.77 39.32 -4.12
CA GLU A 684 -24.66 39.46 -2.95
C GLU A 684 -24.01 38.96 -1.66
N GLU A 685 -23.94 39.82 -0.64
CA GLU A 685 -23.41 39.48 0.68
C GLU A 685 -24.42 38.61 1.46
N VAL A 686 -24.02 37.39 1.83
CA VAL A 686 -24.81 36.49 2.67
C VAL A 686 -24.73 36.99 4.11
N LYS A 687 -25.68 37.83 4.54
CA LYS A 687 -25.74 38.31 5.92
C LYS A 687 -26.40 37.27 6.82
N ARG A 688 -25.84 37.02 8.02
CA ARG A 688 -26.48 36.16 9.06
C ARG A 688 -27.88 36.61 9.48
N THR A 689 -28.27 37.85 9.19
CA THR A 689 -29.63 38.41 9.38
C THR A 689 -30.58 38.21 8.19
N SER A 690 -30.10 37.62 7.09
CA SER A 690 -30.90 37.34 5.90
C SER A 690 -31.93 36.23 6.16
N THR A 691 -33.16 36.46 5.70
CA THR A 691 -34.26 35.47 5.72
C THR A 691 -34.31 34.61 4.46
N ARG A 692 -33.38 34.79 3.52
CA ARG A 692 -33.28 33.96 2.31
C ARG A 692 -32.83 32.54 2.65
N THR A 693 -33.42 31.57 1.96
CA THR A 693 -32.93 30.19 1.89
C THR A 693 -32.05 29.99 0.65
N TYR A 694 -30.89 29.40 0.84
CA TYR A 694 -29.88 29.10 -0.19
C TYR A 694 -29.94 27.62 -0.55
N LEU A 695 -29.85 27.29 -1.85
CA LEU A 695 -29.74 25.93 -2.34
C LEU A 695 -28.26 25.56 -2.45
N VAL A 696 -27.80 24.76 -1.50
CA VAL A 696 -26.38 24.41 -1.35
C VAL A 696 -26.18 22.95 -1.70
N MET A 697 -25.29 22.69 -2.65
CA MET A 697 -24.93 21.33 -3.06
C MET A 697 -23.77 20.80 -2.22
N VAL A 698 -23.95 19.60 -1.67
CA VAL A 698 -23.00 18.92 -0.74
C VAL A 698 -22.97 17.41 -0.99
N GLY A 699 -21.95 16.71 -0.50
CA GLY A 699 -21.95 15.24 -0.45
C GLY A 699 -22.91 14.69 0.60
N ASP A 700 -23.49 13.51 0.37
CA ASP A 700 -24.40 12.86 1.34
C ASP A 700 -23.68 12.54 2.67
N TYR A 701 -22.37 12.24 2.62
CA TYR A 701 -21.51 12.12 3.80
C TYR A 701 -21.56 13.39 4.68
N MET A 702 -21.41 14.57 4.07
CA MET A 702 -21.48 15.86 4.76
C MET A 702 -22.89 16.15 5.28
N TYR A 703 -23.94 15.80 4.50
CA TYR A 703 -25.32 15.92 4.95
C TYR A 703 -25.63 15.02 6.16
N GLY A 704 -25.04 13.82 6.21
CA GLY A 704 -24.97 12.95 7.38
C GLY A 704 -24.11 13.49 8.53
N GLY A 705 -23.58 14.72 8.41
CA GLY A 705 -22.69 15.41 9.35
C GLY A 705 -21.32 14.78 9.53
N GLY A 706 -20.85 14.02 8.52
CA GLY A 706 -19.46 13.60 8.42
C GLY A 706 -18.49 14.78 8.46
N ASP A 707 -17.25 14.52 8.86
CA ASP A 707 -16.18 15.53 8.97
C ASP A 707 -16.52 16.75 9.88
N GLY A 708 -17.56 16.65 10.71
CA GLY A 708 -18.02 17.72 11.61
C GLY A 708 -18.99 18.72 10.97
N TYR A 709 -19.62 18.37 9.84
CA TYR A 709 -20.69 19.16 9.22
C TYR A 709 -22.07 18.92 9.88
N ASP A 710 -22.11 18.75 11.21
CA ASP A 710 -23.34 18.47 11.99
C ASP A 710 -24.49 19.45 11.72
N VAL A 711 -24.20 20.70 11.36
CA VAL A 711 -25.18 21.73 10.97
C VAL A 711 -26.04 21.34 9.76
N LEU A 712 -25.57 20.41 8.91
CA LEU A 712 -26.31 19.92 7.74
C LEU A 712 -27.31 18.81 8.10
N LYS A 713 -27.15 18.14 9.25
CA LYS A 713 -28.02 17.02 9.67
C LYS A 713 -29.48 17.46 9.77
N GLY A 714 -30.36 16.74 9.05
CA GLY A 714 -31.80 16.98 9.09
C GLY A 714 -32.26 18.29 8.44
N LYS A 715 -31.37 19.01 7.74
CA LYS A 715 -31.76 20.11 6.85
C LYS A 715 -32.57 19.56 5.67
N LYS A 716 -33.35 20.43 5.03
CA LYS A 716 -34.30 20.01 3.99
C LYS A 716 -33.54 19.68 2.69
N GLN A 717 -33.42 18.40 2.36
CA GLN A 717 -33.01 17.96 1.03
C GLN A 717 -34.08 18.36 -0.01
N VAL A 718 -33.63 18.88 -1.15
CA VAL A 718 -34.43 19.17 -2.35
C VAL A 718 -34.14 18.13 -3.43
N ILE A 719 -32.86 17.90 -3.70
CA ILE A 719 -32.38 16.67 -4.35
C ILE A 719 -31.96 15.72 -3.23
N THR A 720 -32.67 14.60 -3.11
CA THR A 720 -32.47 13.64 -2.01
C THR A 720 -31.36 12.62 -2.29
N THR A 721 -30.91 11.91 -1.25
CA THR A 721 -29.98 10.77 -1.38
C THR A 721 -30.48 9.69 -2.36
N GLU A 722 -31.80 9.51 -2.53
CA GLU A 722 -32.38 8.58 -3.52
C GLU A 722 -32.38 9.12 -4.95
N SER A 723 -32.32 10.45 -5.12
CA SER A 723 -32.35 11.14 -6.42
C SER A 723 -30.97 11.59 -6.90
N GLY A 724 -30.00 11.69 -6.00
CA GLY A 724 -28.66 12.19 -6.27
C GLY A 724 -27.75 11.17 -6.96
N GLN A 725 -26.87 11.66 -7.82
CA GLN A 725 -25.80 10.90 -8.44
C GLN A 725 -24.45 11.24 -7.78
N SER A 726 -23.46 10.36 -7.89
CA SER A 726 -22.15 10.59 -7.31
C SER A 726 -21.34 11.65 -8.06
N LYS A 727 -20.41 12.31 -7.36
CA LYS A 727 -19.54 13.38 -7.86
C LYS A 727 -18.85 13.00 -9.18
N SER A 728 -18.34 11.77 -9.26
CA SER A 728 -17.71 11.23 -10.48
C SER A 728 -18.70 11.01 -11.62
N ALA A 729 -19.97 10.67 -11.34
CA ALA A 729 -21.02 10.55 -12.36
C ALA A 729 -21.42 11.90 -12.94
N LEU A 730 -21.62 12.92 -12.09
CA LEU A 730 -21.94 14.29 -12.52
C LEU A 730 -20.82 14.87 -13.42
N ILE A 731 -19.55 14.65 -13.07
CA ILE A 731 -18.41 15.08 -13.91
C ILE A 731 -18.35 14.30 -15.23
N ARG A 732 -18.59 12.98 -15.23
CA ARG A 732 -18.69 12.20 -16.48
C ARG A 732 -19.82 12.71 -17.38
N LYS A 733 -20.99 13.05 -16.81
CA LYS A 733 -22.13 13.65 -17.51
C LYS A 733 -21.75 15.00 -18.16
N PHE A 734 -21.11 15.91 -17.41
CA PHE A 734 -20.57 17.16 -17.94
C PHE A 734 -19.60 16.93 -19.11
N LEU A 735 -18.61 16.04 -18.94
CA LEU A 735 -17.60 15.76 -19.96
C LEU A 735 -18.19 15.17 -21.25
N LEU A 736 -19.21 14.31 -21.15
CA LEU A 736 -19.94 13.78 -22.32
C LEU A 736 -20.68 14.90 -23.06
N GLY A 737 -21.34 15.81 -22.34
CA GLY A 737 -21.98 16.99 -22.92
C GLY A 737 -20.98 17.91 -23.63
N ALA A 738 -19.84 18.17 -23.01
CA ALA A 738 -18.75 18.98 -23.59
C ALA A 738 -18.13 18.31 -24.84
N GLN A 739 -17.95 16.98 -24.83
CA GLN A 739 -17.53 16.21 -26.02
C GLN A 739 -18.55 16.29 -27.15
N TYR A 740 -19.85 16.17 -26.86
CA TYR A 740 -20.93 16.30 -27.85
C TYR A 740 -20.95 17.70 -28.46
N LEU A 741 -20.90 18.75 -27.63
CA LEU A 741 -20.82 20.15 -28.07
C LEU A 741 -19.61 20.38 -29.00
N ASN A 742 -18.42 19.98 -28.56
CA ASN A 742 -17.20 20.11 -29.36
C ASN A 742 -17.38 19.42 -30.73
N LYS A 743 -17.84 18.17 -30.74
CA LYS A 743 -18.07 17.40 -31.97
C LYS A 743 -19.08 18.04 -32.92
N LYS A 744 -20.19 18.57 -32.40
CA LYS A 744 -21.22 19.24 -33.23
C LYS A 744 -20.74 20.56 -33.83
N VAL A 745 -20.01 21.36 -33.05
CA VAL A 745 -19.42 22.63 -33.51
C VAL A 745 -18.38 22.38 -34.61
N THR A 746 -17.61 21.30 -34.51
CA THR A 746 -16.42 21.06 -35.34
C THR A 746 -16.65 20.24 -36.61
N GLU A 747 -17.44 19.16 -36.56
CA GLU A 747 -17.50 18.21 -37.70
C GLU A 747 -18.37 18.69 -38.88
N LYS A 748 -19.42 19.48 -38.63
CA LYS A 748 -20.51 19.69 -39.61
C LYS A 748 -21.13 21.08 -39.65
N GLY A 749 -20.98 21.86 -38.58
CA GLY A 749 -21.89 22.98 -38.33
C GLY A 749 -23.35 22.51 -38.18
N VAL A 750 -24.29 23.47 -38.20
CA VAL A 750 -25.70 23.26 -37.81
C VAL A 750 -26.44 22.23 -38.69
N SER A 751 -25.99 21.99 -39.93
CA SER A 751 -26.55 20.95 -40.82
C SER A 751 -26.42 19.52 -40.24
N GLY A 752 -25.50 19.29 -39.30
CA GLY A 752 -25.29 18.01 -38.62
C GLY A 752 -26.24 17.72 -37.45
N MET A 753 -27.30 18.52 -37.27
CA MET A 753 -28.12 18.55 -36.04
C MET A 753 -29.62 18.28 -36.26
N ALA A 754 -30.01 17.74 -37.43
CA ALA A 754 -31.42 17.46 -37.79
C ALA A 754 -32.18 16.45 -36.89
N THR A 755 -31.54 15.91 -35.84
CA THR A 755 -32.13 15.00 -34.85
C THR A 755 -31.97 15.48 -33.40
N ALA A 756 -31.36 16.65 -33.18
CA ALA A 756 -31.18 17.22 -31.85
C ALA A 756 -32.49 17.88 -31.36
N SER A 757 -32.66 17.99 -30.05
CA SER A 757 -33.83 18.66 -29.47
C SER A 757 -33.85 20.17 -29.81
N ASN A 758 -35.02 20.80 -29.81
CA ASN A 758 -35.12 22.25 -30.00
C ASN A 758 -34.34 23.02 -28.93
N LYS A 759 -34.28 22.51 -27.69
CA LYS A 759 -33.49 23.10 -26.60
C LYS A 759 -32.00 22.95 -26.85
N THR A 760 -31.55 21.81 -27.35
CA THR A 760 -30.16 21.56 -27.79
C THR A 760 -29.77 22.52 -28.92
N LEU A 761 -30.67 22.81 -29.87
CA LEU A 761 -30.44 23.74 -30.97
C LEU A 761 -30.39 25.21 -30.51
N GLU A 762 -31.23 25.60 -29.55
CA GLU A 762 -31.20 26.91 -28.87
C GLU A 762 -29.87 27.09 -28.13
N ILE A 763 -29.53 26.16 -27.23
CA ILE A 763 -28.27 26.16 -26.46
C ILE A 763 -27.06 26.27 -27.38
N VAL A 764 -26.98 25.45 -28.44
CA VAL A 764 -25.86 25.48 -29.41
C VAL A 764 -25.86 26.74 -30.27
N GLY A 765 -27.03 27.36 -30.50
CA GLY A 765 -27.16 28.63 -31.21
C GLY A 765 -26.59 29.80 -30.43
N ASP A 766 -27.04 29.98 -29.19
CA ASP A 766 -26.54 31.01 -28.26
C ASP A 766 -25.06 30.81 -28.00
N PHE A 767 -24.68 29.57 -27.64
CA PHE A 767 -23.30 29.17 -27.43
C PHE A 767 -22.38 29.58 -28.61
N LYS A 768 -22.82 29.33 -29.86
CA LYS A 768 -22.04 29.69 -31.07
C LYS A 768 -21.83 31.20 -31.21
N ALA A 769 -22.75 32.04 -30.73
CA ALA A 769 -22.62 33.49 -30.80
C ALA A 769 -21.51 34.05 -29.88
N ASP A 770 -21.11 33.29 -28.86
CA ASP A 770 -20.06 33.65 -27.90
C ASP A 770 -18.71 32.95 -28.15
N PHE A 771 -18.66 31.88 -28.95
CA PHE A 771 -17.43 31.09 -29.21
C PHE A 771 -16.19 31.92 -29.54
N ASP A 772 -16.31 32.96 -30.38
CA ASP A 772 -15.17 33.79 -30.79
C ASP A 772 -14.64 34.73 -29.69
N LYS A 773 -15.41 34.92 -28.62
CA LYS A 773 -15.08 35.76 -27.45
C LYS A 773 -14.32 34.98 -26.37
N LEU A 774 -14.24 33.65 -26.49
CA LEU A 774 -13.60 32.78 -25.51
C LEU A 774 -12.06 32.81 -25.63
N PRO A 775 -11.32 32.50 -24.55
CA PRO A 775 -9.87 32.38 -24.62
C PRO A 775 -9.42 31.32 -25.64
N LYS A 776 -8.28 31.57 -26.31
CA LYS A 776 -7.78 30.75 -27.42
C LYS A 776 -6.47 30.07 -27.03
N PHE A 777 -6.56 28.86 -26.48
CA PHE A 777 -5.43 27.99 -26.10
C PHE A 777 -4.48 27.69 -27.29
N ASP A 778 -3.18 27.46 -27.02
CA ASP A 778 -2.23 26.87 -27.97
C ASP A 778 -1.54 25.57 -27.51
N LEU A 779 -1.75 24.48 -28.26
CA LEU A 779 -1.05 23.20 -28.06
C LEU A 779 0.49 23.30 -28.15
N LYS A 780 1.03 24.38 -28.71
CA LYS A 780 2.49 24.64 -28.73
C LYS A 780 3.02 25.29 -27.45
N SER A 781 2.16 25.75 -26.53
CA SER A 781 2.59 26.22 -25.20
C SER A 781 2.52 25.14 -24.13
N LEU A 782 2.12 23.91 -24.49
CA LEU A 782 2.37 22.74 -23.63
C LEU A 782 3.88 22.44 -23.61
N PRO A 783 4.46 22.03 -22.47
CA PRO A 783 5.82 21.50 -22.43
C PRO A 783 5.92 20.23 -23.29
N ASP A 784 7.13 19.90 -23.76
CA ASP A 784 7.38 18.73 -24.63
C ASP A 784 6.86 17.43 -24.01
N LEU A 785 5.68 16.99 -24.47
CA LEU A 785 5.00 15.82 -23.95
C LEU A 785 5.86 14.56 -24.21
N PRO A 786 6.05 13.68 -23.20
CA PRO A 786 6.87 12.48 -23.36
C PRO A 786 6.34 11.62 -24.51
N SER A 787 7.23 11.30 -25.45
CA SER A 787 6.86 10.82 -26.79
C SER A 787 5.96 9.59 -26.74
N PHE A 788 4.67 9.77 -27.07
CA PHE A 788 3.66 8.73 -26.94
C PHE A 788 3.82 7.65 -28.02
N LYS A 789 4.68 6.66 -27.75
CA LYS A 789 4.73 5.43 -28.54
C LYS A 789 3.41 4.67 -28.36
N LEU A 790 2.60 4.64 -29.41
CA LEU A 790 1.45 3.75 -29.49
C LEU A 790 1.91 2.30 -29.21
N PRO A 791 1.21 1.53 -28.34
CA PRO A 791 1.52 0.14 -28.14
C PRO A 791 1.36 -0.61 -29.47
N SER A 792 2.35 -1.43 -29.84
CA SER A 792 2.26 -2.26 -31.04
C SER A 792 1.09 -3.22 -30.91
N LEU A 793 0.22 -3.24 -31.92
CA LEU A 793 -0.92 -4.17 -32.00
C LEU A 793 -0.43 -5.60 -31.73
N PRO A 794 -1.02 -6.34 -30.78
CA PRO A 794 -0.67 -7.73 -30.56
C PRO A 794 -1.05 -8.53 -31.80
N SER A 795 -0.03 -9.07 -32.47
CA SER A 795 -0.17 -9.83 -33.71
C SER A 795 -0.68 -11.25 -33.43
N ASN A 796 -1.95 -11.37 -33.03
CA ASN A 796 -2.82 -12.53 -33.22
C ASN A 796 -4.22 -12.27 -32.62
N PHE A 797 -5.21 -11.98 -33.47
CA PHE A 797 -6.64 -12.13 -33.13
C PHE A 797 -7.22 -13.30 -33.92
N PRO A 798 -7.78 -14.34 -33.27
CA PRO A 798 -8.53 -15.38 -33.97
C PRO A 798 -9.86 -14.82 -34.50
N THR A 799 -10.27 -15.26 -35.69
CA THR A 799 -11.52 -14.81 -36.33
C THR A 799 -12.76 -15.43 -35.70
N ARG A 800 -13.88 -14.70 -35.79
CA ARG A 800 -15.09 -14.90 -34.97
C ARG A 800 -16.09 -15.89 -35.60
N GLU A 801 -15.79 -17.19 -35.57
CA GLU A 801 -16.76 -18.26 -35.89
C GLU A 801 -16.64 -19.45 -34.93
N SER A 802 -17.44 -19.45 -33.83
CA SER A 802 -18.01 -20.65 -33.15
C SER A 802 -18.56 -20.34 -31.75
N LEU A 803 -19.76 -19.77 -31.66
CA LEU A 803 -20.57 -19.83 -30.43
C LEU A 803 -22.06 -20.05 -30.76
N THR A 804 -22.48 -21.32 -30.71
CA THR A 804 -23.88 -21.71 -30.46
C THR A 804 -23.88 -22.77 -29.35
N PRO A 805 -24.82 -22.74 -28.39
CA PRO A 805 -24.60 -23.38 -27.09
C PRO A 805 -25.20 -24.78 -26.93
N SER A 806 -24.69 -25.48 -25.91
CA SER A 806 -25.31 -26.60 -25.17
C SER A 806 -25.68 -27.88 -25.93
N THR A 807 -24.93 -28.95 -25.65
CA THR A 807 -25.45 -30.13 -24.92
C THR A 807 -24.27 -30.90 -24.31
N SER A 808 -24.52 -31.81 -23.37
CA SER A 808 -23.49 -32.42 -22.51
C SER A 808 -23.45 -33.95 -22.59
N ILE A 809 -22.37 -34.52 -22.04
CA ILE A 809 -22.17 -35.94 -21.64
C ILE A 809 -21.66 -36.92 -22.75
N THR A 810 -20.82 -37.87 -22.29
CA THR A 810 -20.31 -39.10 -22.94
C THR A 810 -19.31 -39.03 -24.11
N SER A 811 -18.03 -39.00 -23.73
CA SER A 811 -17.00 -40.02 -24.09
C SER A 811 -16.78 -40.45 -25.55
N LYS A 812 -15.51 -40.37 -25.99
CA LYS A 812 -14.61 -41.56 -25.99
C LYS A 812 -13.13 -41.22 -26.24
N ILE A 813 -12.26 -42.00 -25.60
CA ILE A 813 -10.82 -42.08 -25.89
C ILE A 813 -10.63 -43.01 -27.08
N SER A 814 -9.82 -42.63 -28.08
CA SER A 814 -8.74 -43.50 -28.63
C SER A 814 -8.04 -42.93 -29.88
N ALA A 815 -6.71 -43.00 -29.86
CA ALA A 815 -5.79 -43.24 -30.98
C ALA A 815 -6.07 -42.61 -32.36
N LEU A 816 -5.29 -41.60 -32.70
CA LEU A 816 -4.99 -41.22 -34.09
C LEU A 816 -3.62 -41.80 -34.46
N ASN A 817 -3.54 -42.68 -35.48
CA ASN A 817 -2.28 -42.92 -36.19
C ASN A 817 -2.49 -43.50 -37.60
N LEU A 818 -1.50 -43.23 -38.47
CA LEU A 818 -1.34 -43.68 -39.86
C LEU A 818 -2.23 -43.05 -40.95
N LYS A 819 -1.50 -42.50 -41.95
CA LYS A 819 -1.87 -42.01 -43.29
C LYS A 819 -1.91 -43.18 -44.31
N PRO A 820 -2.05 -42.96 -45.64
CA PRO A 820 -2.94 -42.06 -46.42
C PRO A 820 -3.65 -42.78 -47.60
N THR A 821 -4.60 -42.13 -48.31
CA THR A 821 -4.64 -42.11 -49.80
C THR A 821 -5.65 -41.09 -50.39
N MET A 822 -5.35 -40.60 -51.59
CA MET A 822 -6.25 -39.91 -52.56
C MET A 822 -6.95 -40.97 -53.46
N PRO A 823 -8.02 -40.70 -54.28
CA PRO A 823 -8.16 -39.49 -55.11
C PRO A 823 -9.58 -38.99 -55.53
N SER A 824 -9.57 -37.98 -56.41
CA SER A 824 -10.51 -37.67 -57.53
C SER A 824 -11.57 -36.56 -57.39
N MET A 825 -11.66 -35.75 -58.46
CA MET A 825 -12.62 -34.67 -58.79
C MET A 825 -13.63 -35.19 -59.84
N PRO A 826 -14.86 -34.60 -59.98
CA PRO A 826 -15.10 -33.35 -60.74
C PRO A 826 -16.04 -32.35 -60.01
N SER A 827 -16.03 -31.01 -60.18
CA SER A 827 -15.67 -30.04 -61.24
C SER A 827 -16.81 -29.59 -62.18
N PHE A 828 -17.39 -28.41 -61.93
CA PHE A 828 -18.06 -27.46 -62.84
C PHE A 828 -18.28 -26.14 -62.05
N GLY A 829 -18.24 -24.92 -62.59
CA GLY A 829 -17.85 -24.41 -63.91
C GLY A 829 -18.10 -22.88 -63.98
N ALA A 830 -17.13 -22.06 -64.39
CA ALA A 830 -17.25 -20.59 -64.53
C ALA A 830 -17.68 -20.18 -65.98
N PRO A 831 -17.97 -18.89 -66.35
CA PRO A 831 -16.90 -17.85 -66.45
C PRO A 831 -17.31 -16.33 -66.36
N SER A 832 -16.29 -15.46 -66.12
CA SER A 832 -15.92 -14.14 -66.76
C SER A 832 -16.96 -13.07 -67.22
N SER A 833 -16.70 -11.76 -67.42
CA SER A 833 -15.51 -10.84 -67.49
C SER A 833 -15.97 -9.36 -67.32
N GLY A 834 -15.19 -8.26 -67.25
CA GLY A 834 -13.72 -8.04 -67.20
C GLY A 834 -13.13 -7.18 -68.37
N LYS A 835 -12.87 -5.86 -68.21
CA LYS A 835 -12.18 -4.97 -69.20
C LYS A 835 -11.60 -3.64 -68.63
N ILE A 836 -10.39 -3.22 -69.07
CA ILE A 836 -9.71 -1.90 -68.89
C ILE A 836 -8.70 -1.70 -70.05
N PRO A 837 -8.52 -0.50 -70.68
CA PRO A 837 -7.30 0.37 -70.56
C PRO A 837 -7.62 1.91 -70.61
N HIS A 838 -6.87 2.91 -70.09
CA HIS A 838 -5.44 3.36 -70.20
C HIS A 838 -5.02 3.97 -71.57
N PRO A 839 -4.00 4.88 -71.69
CA PRO A 839 -3.31 5.77 -70.70
C PRO A 839 -2.90 7.21 -71.23
N SER A 840 -2.25 8.06 -70.39
CA SER A 840 -1.21 9.05 -70.80
C SER A 840 -0.43 9.63 -69.58
N ILE A 841 0.87 9.97 -69.72
CA ILE A 841 1.78 10.39 -68.61
C ILE A 841 2.80 11.45 -69.10
N PRO A 842 3.22 12.41 -68.25
CA PRO A 842 4.62 12.46 -67.72
C PRO A 842 4.72 12.99 -66.26
N HIS A 843 5.78 12.83 -65.43
CA HIS A 843 6.98 11.95 -65.51
C HIS A 843 7.50 11.53 -64.09
N LEU A 844 8.69 11.98 -63.64
CA LEU A 844 9.39 11.71 -62.35
C LEU A 844 9.94 13.07 -61.81
N SER A 845 10.43 13.29 -60.58
CA SER A 845 10.83 12.47 -59.41
C SER A 845 10.53 13.27 -58.10
N SER A 846 10.65 12.83 -56.84
CA SER A 846 11.36 11.69 -56.19
C SER A 846 10.71 11.35 -54.81
N ILE A 847 11.17 10.28 -54.16
CA ILE A 847 10.81 9.75 -52.81
C ILE A 847 12.12 9.19 -52.18
N PRO A 848 12.40 9.22 -50.86
CA PRO A 848 11.47 9.32 -49.71
C PRO A 848 11.79 10.32 -48.58
N SER A 849 10.77 10.61 -47.76
CA SER A 849 10.85 10.34 -46.30
C SER A 849 9.51 9.74 -45.84
N ALA A 850 9.43 9.13 -44.65
CA ALA A 850 8.22 8.47 -44.15
C ALA A 850 7.26 9.40 -43.40
N ASP A 851 7.64 10.68 -43.24
CA ASP A 851 7.08 11.57 -42.22
C ASP A 851 5.86 12.37 -42.70
N THR A 852 5.62 12.43 -44.01
CA THR A 852 4.57 13.28 -44.61
C THR A 852 3.17 12.65 -44.63
N LEU A 853 3.04 11.35 -44.35
CA LEU A 853 1.76 10.62 -44.33
C LEU A 853 1.27 10.23 -42.94
N LEU A 854 2.05 10.52 -41.88
CA LEU A 854 1.62 10.33 -40.48
C LEU A 854 1.08 11.62 -39.85
N ASN A 855 1.32 12.78 -40.47
CA ASN A 855 1.14 14.12 -39.89
C ASN A 855 -0.11 14.88 -40.40
N ALA A 856 -1.14 14.19 -40.89
CA ALA A 856 -2.39 14.81 -41.33
C ALA A 856 -3.61 14.01 -40.88
N GLY A 857 -4.39 14.55 -39.92
CA GLY A 857 -5.76 14.07 -39.68
C GLY A 857 -6.26 13.92 -38.24
N ILE A 858 -5.45 14.13 -37.19
CA ILE A 858 -6.01 14.24 -35.84
C ILE A 858 -6.58 15.66 -35.68
N SER A 859 -7.90 15.79 -35.81
CA SER A 859 -8.63 17.06 -35.72
C SER A 859 -8.89 17.47 -34.26
N THR A 860 -7.82 17.73 -33.51
CA THR A 860 -7.91 18.27 -32.13
C THR A 860 -8.31 19.75 -32.18
N ILE A 861 -9.59 20.03 -32.00
CA ILE A 861 -10.10 21.40 -31.78
C ILE A 861 -10.39 21.58 -30.29
N ARG A 862 -9.89 22.73 -29.80
CA ARG A 862 -9.64 23.06 -28.39
C ARG A 862 -10.88 23.63 -27.72
N TRP A 863 -10.97 23.53 -26.40
CA TRP A 863 -12.14 23.96 -25.65
C TRP A 863 -11.82 24.54 -24.26
N VAL A 864 -12.21 25.79 -24.02
CA VAL A 864 -12.03 26.48 -22.73
C VAL A 864 -13.36 26.53 -21.98
N ALA A 865 -13.39 25.96 -20.77
CA ALA A 865 -14.58 25.92 -19.94
C ALA A 865 -14.87 27.26 -19.24
N THR A 866 -15.67 28.11 -19.87
CA THR A 866 -16.34 29.22 -19.17
C THR A 866 -17.66 28.73 -18.55
N GLY A 867 -18.19 29.43 -17.54
CA GLY A 867 -19.45 29.07 -16.88
C GLY A 867 -20.66 28.96 -17.82
N MET A 868 -20.63 29.62 -18.98
CA MET A 868 -21.67 29.48 -20.02
C MET A 868 -21.54 28.17 -20.81
N LEU A 869 -20.32 27.71 -21.13
CA LEU A 869 -20.11 26.37 -21.67
C LEU A 869 -20.52 25.29 -20.67
N LEU A 870 -20.15 25.49 -19.40
CA LEU A 870 -20.42 24.56 -18.30
C LEU A 870 -21.90 24.23 -18.19
N ALA A 871 -22.75 25.26 -18.16
CA ALA A 871 -24.21 25.12 -18.20
C ALA A 871 -24.72 24.51 -19.51
N ALA A 872 -24.19 24.94 -20.67
CA ALA A 872 -24.58 24.41 -21.98
C ALA A 872 -24.28 22.90 -22.12
N ALA A 873 -23.13 22.45 -21.63
CA ALA A 873 -22.71 21.05 -21.66
C ALA A 873 -23.61 20.17 -20.78
N LEU A 874 -23.93 20.62 -19.57
CA LEU A 874 -24.82 19.91 -18.65
C LEU A 874 -26.24 19.77 -19.22
N ALA A 875 -26.86 20.86 -19.68
CA ALA A 875 -28.21 20.82 -20.25
C ALA A 875 -28.30 19.96 -21.53
N VAL A 876 -27.24 19.94 -22.37
CA VAL A 876 -27.17 19.02 -23.52
C VAL A 876 -27.01 17.56 -23.09
N ALA A 877 -26.35 17.30 -21.95
CA ALA A 877 -26.22 15.96 -21.37
C ALA A 877 -27.51 15.44 -20.72
N ASP A 878 -28.46 16.31 -20.34
CA ASP A 878 -29.81 15.93 -19.91
C ASP A 878 -30.79 15.75 -21.09
N CYS A 879 -30.69 16.60 -22.13
CA CYS A 879 -31.66 16.65 -23.23
C CYS A 879 -31.52 15.55 -24.32
N GLU A 880 -30.40 14.83 -24.41
CA GLU A 880 -30.10 13.91 -25.53
C GLU A 880 -29.83 12.46 -25.04
N ASP A 881 -30.30 11.43 -25.77
CA ASP A 881 -29.96 10.03 -25.45
C ASP A 881 -28.51 9.72 -25.84
N MET A 882 -27.59 10.02 -24.92
CA MET A 882 -26.15 9.75 -25.04
C MET A 882 -25.79 8.26 -24.89
N GLY A 883 -26.79 7.36 -24.78
CA GLY A 883 -26.61 5.91 -24.90
C GLY A 883 -25.91 5.20 -23.74
N LEU A 884 -25.37 5.91 -22.74
CA LEU A 884 -24.48 5.37 -21.70
C LEU A 884 -25.10 5.12 -20.31
N LEU A 885 -26.34 5.56 -20.04
CA LEU A 885 -27.03 5.34 -18.75
C LEU A 885 -27.27 3.84 -18.44
N ASP A 886 -27.37 3.47 -17.17
CA ASP A 886 -27.60 2.09 -16.74
C ASP A 886 -28.97 1.57 -17.26
N PRO A 887 -29.07 0.32 -17.76
CA PRO A 887 -30.34 -0.38 -17.93
C PRO A 887 -31.37 -0.15 -16.80
N TYR A 888 -30.97 -0.07 -15.54
CA TYR A 888 -31.84 0.22 -14.38
C TYR A 888 -32.41 1.65 -14.43
N GLU A 889 -31.58 2.66 -14.67
CA GLU A 889 -32.01 4.06 -14.82
C GLU A 889 -32.99 4.20 -16.00
N ARG A 890 -32.68 3.54 -17.13
CA ARG A 890 -33.56 3.51 -18.31
C ARG A 890 -34.92 2.84 -18.01
N VAL A 891 -34.96 1.79 -17.18
CA VAL A 891 -36.20 1.13 -16.76
C VAL A 891 -37.00 2.00 -15.80
N TRP A 892 -36.35 2.67 -14.84
CA TRP A 892 -36.99 3.57 -13.89
C TRP A 892 -37.62 4.79 -14.60
N ALA A 893 -36.84 5.51 -15.41
CA ALA A 893 -37.30 6.68 -16.16
C ALA A 893 -38.46 6.33 -17.11
N ARG A 894 -38.38 5.19 -17.83
CA ARG A 894 -39.48 4.71 -18.69
C ARG A 894 -40.72 4.29 -17.90
N THR A 895 -40.56 3.84 -16.65
CA THR A 895 -41.69 3.48 -15.77
C THR A 895 -42.39 4.73 -15.21
N VAL A 896 -41.63 5.76 -14.82
CA VAL A 896 -42.17 7.07 -14.40
C VAL A 896 -42.87 7.76 -15.57
N ALA A 897 -42.22 7.85 -16.74
CA ALA A 897 -42.79 8.44 -17.95
C ALA A 897 -44.04 7.69 -18.48
N ARG A 898 -44.23 6.42 -18.09
CA ARG A 898 -45.46 5.65 -18.38
C ARG A 898 -46.59 5.94 -17.39
N ARG A 899 -46.28 6.28 -16.13
CA ARG A 899 -47.28 6.71 -15.12
C ARG A 899 -47.77 8.14 -15.36
N LEU A 900 -46.93 9.01 -15.91
CA LEU A 900 -47.28 10.41 -16.22
C LEU A 900 -48.04 10.59 -17.56
N ARG A 901 -48.59 9.52 -18.14
CA ARG A 901 -49.32 9.53 -19.43
C ARG A 901 -50.74 8.97 -19.35
N GLU A 902 -51.42 9.16 -18.22
CA GLU A 902 -52.87 8.90 -18.10
C GLU A 902 -53.66 10.22 -18.17
N PRO A 903 -54.27 10.57 -19.33
CA PRO A 903 -54.97 11.84 -19.51
C PRO A 903 -56.45 11.72 -19.07
N ASN A 904 -56.75 11.92 -17.79
CA ASN A 904 -58.12 12.20 -17.33
C ASN A 904 -58.21 12.75 -15.89
N LEU A 905 -58.06 14.06 -15.70
CA LEU A 905 -59.01 14.85 -14.90
C LEU A 905 -58.89 16.36 -15.19
N ALA A 906 -59.67 16.86 -16.15
CA ALA A 906 -59.77 18.28 -16.46
C ALA A 906 -61.24 18.74 -16.40
N THR A 907 -61.73 19.11 -15.22
CA THR A 907 -63.04 19.79 -15.07
C THR A 907 -63.07 20.61 -13.79
N ASN A 908 -63.52 21.88 -13.91
CA ASN A 908 -63.58 22.91 -12.86
C ASN A 908 -62.18 23.41 -12.40
N THR A 909 -61.89 24.71 -12.30
CA THR A 909 -62.79 25.88 -12.31
C THR A 909 -62.23 27.01 -13.20
N ILE A 910 -63.10 27.63 -14.01
CA ILE A 910 -62.79 28.84 -14.79
C ILE A 910 -63.21 30.08 -13.98
N LEU A 911 -62.53 31.22 -14.21
CA LEU A 911 -62.77 32.56 -13.66
C LEU A 911 -62.38 32.81 -12.18
N ARG A 912 -61.37 33.68 -11.99
CA ARG A 912 -61.56 35.09 -11.55
C ARG A 912 -60.27 35.92 -11.71
N MET A 913 -60.45 37.17 -12.18
CA MET A 913 -59.67 38.42 -11.92
C MET A 913 -58.15 38.32 -11.64
N ASN A 914 -57.19 38.89 -12.39
CA ASN A 914 -57.11 40.05 -13.31
C ASN A 914 -57.17 41.45 -12.63
N LEU A 915 -56.30 42.39 -13.07
CA LEU A 915 -55.97 43.74 -12.52
C LEU A 915 -55.08 43.71 -11.23
N SER A 916 -54.16 44.64 -10.92
CA SER A 916 -53.72 45.88 -11.62
C SER A 916 -52.37 46.49 -11.12
N ILE A 917 -51.53 46.98 -12.06
CA ILE A 917 -50.91 48.35 -12.11
C ILE A 917 -49.88 48.86 -11.04
N ARG A 918 -48.61 48.98 -11.47
CA ARG A 918 -47.63 50.13 -11.44
C ARG A 918 -46.98 50.75 -10.16
N ASN A 919 -45.63 50.83 -10.23
CA ASN A 919 -44.74 52.05 -10.21
C ASN A 919 -44.05 52.62 -8.94
N LEU A 920 -42.75 52.96 -9.15
CA LEU A 920 -41.92 54.08 -8.60
C LEU A 920 -41.57 54.10 -7.08
N SER A 921 -40.57 54.87 -6.61
CA SER A 921 -39.15 55.10 -7.01
C SER A 921 -38.44 55.94 -5.93
N ASP A 922 -37.09 55.87 -5.85
CA ASP A 922 -36.18 56.79 -5.13
C ASP A 922 -36.34 56.86 -3.57
N SER A 923 -35.37 57.22 -2.72
CA SER A 923 -33.92 57.49 -2.79
C SER A 923 -33.23 56.85 -1.53
N THR A 924 -32.01 57.09 -1.04
CA THR A 924 -30.97 58.15 -1.17
C THR A 924 -29.59 57.60 -0.72
N GLN A 925 -28.55 58.46 -0.71
CA GLN A 925 -27.22 58.25 -0.10
C GLN A 925 -27.30 58.20 1.46
N ASP A 926 -26.33 57.70 2.24
CA ASP A 926 -24.97 58.28 2.34
C ASP A 926 -23.93 57.42 3.14
N ASN A 927 -22.69 57.94 3.20
CA ASN A 927 -21.50 57.51 3.96
C ASN A 927 -20.69 56.32 3.43
N GLN A 928 -19.58 56.65 2.76
CA GLN A 928 -18.48 55.76 2.40
C GLN A 928 -17.14 56.40 2.85
N THR A 929 -16.41 55.76 3.77
CA THR A 929 -14.96 55.94 3.99
C THR A 929 -14.45 54.90 4.98
N ILE A 930 -13.15 54.59 4.96
CA ILE A 930 -12.48 53.54 5.75
C ILE A 930 -12.79 52.11 5.23
N ALA A 931 -12.43 51.85 3.97
CA ALA A 931 -12.31 50.49 3.39
C ALA A 931 -11.17 50.41 2.35
N ASP A 932 -11.14 51.39 1.42
CA ASP A 932 -10.34 51.48 0.17
C ASP A 932 -8.79 51.36 0.26
N ALA A 933 -8.25 51.06 1.44
CA ALA A 933 -6.82 50.98 1.74
C ALA A 933 -6.27 49.55 1.83
N GLU A 934 -7.09 48.56 2.25
CA GLU A 934 -6.63 47.16 2.37
C GLU A 934 -6.98 46.32 1.13
N ASP A 935 -8.15 46.55 0.51
CA ASP A 935 -8.58 45.88 -0.73
C ASP A 935 -7.50 45.89 -1.82
N LYS A 936 -6.77 47.01 -1.98
CA LYS A 936 -5.74 47.18 -3.03
C LYS A 936 -4.50 46.29 -2.88
N LYS A 937 -4.37 45.55 -1.77
CA LYS A 937 -3.36 44.48 -1.62
C LYS A 937 -3.94 43.09 -1.88
N VAL A 938 -5.20 42.86 -1.52
CA VAL A 938 -5.91 41.60 -1.79
C VAL A 938 -6.21 41.47 -3.28
N ASP A 939 -6.73 42.54 -3.88
CA ASP A 939 -7.07 42.69 -5.30
C ASP A 939 -5.88 42.49 -6.27
N ALA A 940 -4.65 42.53 -5.76
CA ALA A 940 -3.45 42.19 -6.52
C ALA A 940 -3.17 40.67 -6.53
N ALA A 941 -3.43 39.98 -5.42
CA ALA A 941 -3.27 38.53 -5.29
C ALA A 941 -4.45 37.78 -5.92
N ASP A 942 -5.68 38.25 -5.72
CA ASP A 942 -6.89 37.75 -6.40
C ASP A 942 -6.69 37.79 -7.93
N LYS A 943 -6.15 38.89 -8.46
CA LYS A 943 -5.81 39.04 -9.90
C LYS A 943 -4.57 38.25 -10.37
N GLU A 944 -3.90 37.53 -9.48
CA GLU A 944 -2.86 36.56 -9.82
C GLU A 944 -3.42 35.13 -9.77
N ALA A 945 -4.36 34.86 -8.85
CA ALA A 945 -5.15 33.63 -8.79
C ALA A 945 -6.17 33.50 -9.94
N GLU A 946 -6.85 34.59 -10.34
CA GLU A 946 -7.74 34.58 -11.51
C GLU A 946 -7.01 34.21 -12.82
N LYS A 947 -5.69 34.45 -12.88
CA LYS A 947 -4.85 34.06 -14.03
C LYS A 947 -4.42 32.60 -14.00
N THR A 948 -4.59 31.89 -12.89
CA THR A 948 -4.26 30.47 -12.74
C THR A 948 -5.49 29.55 -12.74
N LEU A 949 -6.69 30.09 -13.02
CA LEU A 949 -7.90 29.30 -13.24
C LEU A 949 -7.67 28.24 -14.34
N PRO A 950 -8.01 26.96 -14.08
CA PRO A 950 -7.61 25.85 -14.94
C PRO A 950 -8.36 25.85 -16.26
N THR A 951 -7.64 26.08 -17.37
CA THR A 951 -8.18 25.75 -18.70
C THR A 951 -8.08 24.25 -18.93
N ILE A 952 -9.25 23.62 -19.15
CA ILE A 952 -9.41 22.17 -19.27
C ILE A 952 -10.11 21.84 -20.61
N CYS A 953 -9.37 21.19 -21.51
CA CYS A 953 -9.80 20.81 -22.85
C CYS A 953 -10.28 19.34 -22.88
N PRO A 954 -11.56 19.01 -23.11
CA PRO A 954 -12.02 17.63 -23.28
C PRO A 954 -11.39 16.94 -24.50
N VAL A 955 -11.04 15.66 -24.36
CA VAL A 955 -10.31 14.87 -25.36
C VAL A 955 -11.21 13.90 -26.12
N VAL A 956 -10.89 13.61 -27.38
CA VAL A 956 -11.56 12.60 -28.21
C VAL A 956 -10.54 11.80 -29.03
N ASP A 957 -10.39 10.50 -28.74
CA ASP A 957 -10.70 9.38 -29.66
C ASP A 957 -10.58 8.04 -28.88
N GLY A 958 -11.36 7.03 -29.29
CA GLY A 958 -11.32 5.69 -28.70
C GLY A 958 -12.51 4.80 -29.07
N ARG A 959 -13.74 5.21 -28.73
CA ARG A 959 -14.93 4.33 -28.78
C ARG A 959 -16.19 4.95 -29.41
N LEU A 960 -16.15 5.22 -30.72
CA LEU A 960 -17.38 5.40 -31.53
C LEU A 960 -17.40 4.67 -32.88
N LYS A 961 -16.54 3.65 -33.06
CA LYS A 961 -16.37 2.94 -34.34
C LYS A 961 -17.23 1.67 -34.56
N ASN A 962 -18.01 1.20 -33.56
CA ASN A 962 -18.82 -0.02 -33.66
C ASN A 962 -20.15 0.05 -32.85
N VAL A 963 -20.97 1.08 -33.06
CA VAL A 963 -22.40 1.09 -32.64
C VAL A 963 -23.33 1.38 -33.84
N ALA A 964 -22.84 1.11 -35.04
CA ALA A 964 -23.56 1.23 -36.31
C ALA A 964 -23.31 -0.02 -37.17
N LYS A 965 -23.57 -1.20 -36.59
CA LYS A 965 -23.54 -2.50 -37.28
C LYS A 965 -24.37 -3.54 -36.53
#